data_AF-A0A8K0RI10-F1
#
_entry.id   AF-A0A8K0RI10-F1
#
_cell.length_a   1.000
_cell.length_b   1.000
_cell.length_c   1.000
_cell.angle_alpha   90.00
_cell.angle_beta   90.00
_cell.angle_gamma   90.00
#
_symmetry.space_group_name_H-M   'P 1'
#
loop_
_entity.id
_entity.type
_entity.pdbx_description
1 polymer ?
#
loop_
_entity_poly.entity_id
_entity_poly.type
_entity_poly.pdbx_seq_one_letter_code
_entity_poly.pdbx_strand_id
1 'polypeptide(L)'
;MISLLRGNMILRYLLCFLHLLLGQSIALKSLEPAVATVPLSVAAGAPLQSAETRQLTDEVVERLITNNATSAYAEYFIFQKDIADNFALARQNVSSRCRTFPGDLAWPKALVWDVFDALLGGALIPTIPIAAPCYDTPWGKQNAQTCADVTKNFTNPLFHHADPTSNMWPIFQGRTCMPTNDSSSRTCTLGGYPAYAVKASTIAQIQLAINFARAANLRLVIKNTGHCYLGKSTGAGALSLWMHNMDQIDFLPDYRGPGYNGPALKLAAGVNVRQVYEAADRYNVTVLGAVSWSVGYAGGMITGGGQNPLAGIYGMAADHVVAFQVVTADGRFITVSEADHPDLFWALRGGGGGTFAVVTSVIIRAHPKLNVVTSKWVLDATTNNADAFWKGTKKFYDVFLDWADAGIYSFFIMGKAPAPFLNMMFLFAPNHTLESYTKVVKPFFDYLKAENISLTSPHSSLAHSSFYNAYQATWGSNSFPIGLDNSLPANRIVPRVNFKEKYNETFALIKDHVLAGKHLLGYHKAPKDYANTDNAVHPAWRNCGMFLVTSSNKSMDHSTPEGLSAANKDLQENILQPWRDITPVAAGGGTYLNEASVMEPDWQESFYGGFYPRLSQIKRKYDPNDVFYATTAVGSERWRVEDGEQGVQTQNGRLCKV
;
A
#
# COMPACT_ATOMS: atom_id res chain seq x y z
N MET A 1 57.95 16.75 40.46
CA MET A 1 57.18 15.51 40.78
C MET A 1 55.67 15.60 40.54
N ILE A 2 55.02 16.77 40.61
CA ILE A 2 53.55 16.89 40.42
C ILE A 2 53.10 16.80 38.94
N SER A 3 53.98 17.11 37.98
CA SER A 3 53.70 17.01 36.53
C SER A 3 53.66 15.56 36.00
N LEU A 4 54.55 14.68 36.46
CA LEU A 4 54.58 13.27 36.04
C LEU A 4 53.41 12.44 36.57
N LEU A 5 52.82 12.80 37.72
CA LEU A 5 51.67 12.10 38.29
C LEU A 5 50.35 12.40 37.56
N ARG A 6 50.19 13.61 36.98
CA ARG A 6 48.99 13.97 36.18
C ARG A 6 48.97 13.30 34.81
N GLY A 7 50.12 13.17 34.13
CA GLY A 7 50.21 12.50 32.83
C GLY A 7 49.90 10.99 32.89
N ASN A 8 50.35 10.32 33.96
CA ASN A 8 50.10 8.89 34.16
C ASN A 8 48.63 8.57 34.51
N MET A 9 47.93 9.52 35.14
CA MET A 9 46.51 9.36 35.47
C MET A 9 45.63 9.52 34.23
N ILE A 10 45.89 10.52 33.38
CA ILE A 10 45.16 10.74 32.12
C ILE A 10 45.39 9.59 31.14
N LEU A 11 46.61 9.06 31.04
CA LEU A 11 46.92 7.91 30.19
C LEU A 11 46.23 6.63 30.68
N ARG A 12 46.14 6.41 32.00
CA ARG A 12 45.37 5.30 32.59
C ARG A 12 43.87 5.43 32.35
N TYR A 13 43.30 6.64 32.46
CA TYR A 13 41.90 6.88 32.13
C TYR A 13 41.61 6.66 30.64
N LEU A 14 42.50 7.11 29.74
CA LEU A 14 42.36 6.86 28.30
C LEU A 14 42.47 5.37 27.96
N LEU A 15 43.46 4.65 28.52
CA LEU A 15 43.63 3.21 28.30
C LEU A 15 42.47 2.39 28.87
N CYS A 16 41.92 2.80 30.02
CA CYS A 16 40.74 2.16 30.61
C CYS A 16 39.48 2.44 29.78
N PHE A 17 39.29 3.66 29.28
CA PHE A 17 38.23 3.99 28.32
C PHE A 17 38.38 3.22 27.01
N LEU A 18 39.60 3.09 26.49
CA LEU A 18 39.88 2.33 25.27
C LEU A 18 39.60 0.83 25.47
N HIS A 19 39.99 0.26 26.62
CA HIS A 19 39.69 -1.13 26.97
C HIS A 19 38.20 -1.38 27.20
N LEU A 20 37.47 -0.41 27.77
CA LEU A 20 36.01 -0.47 27.89
C LEU A 20 35.32 -0.41 26.51
N LEU A 21 35.77 0.48 25.62
CA LEU A 21 35.26 0.59 24.25
C LEU A 21 35.59 -0.65 23.40
N LEU A 22 36.83 -1.16 23.49
CA LEU A 22 37.25 -2.40 22.82
C LEU A 22 36.51 -3.62 23.39
N GLY A 23 36.34 -3.70 24.72
CA GLY A 23 35.59 -4.77 25.37
C GLY A 23 34.11 -4.78 25.01
N GLN A 24 33.46 -3.61 24.93
CA GLN A 24 32.07 -3.48 24.46
C GLN A 24 31.93 -3.83 22.96
N SER A 25 32.87 -3.38 22.12
CA SER A 25 32.90 -3.73 20.69
C SER A 25 33.12 -5.22 20.43
N ILE A 26 33.88 -5.92 21.29
CA ILE A 26 34.10 -7.37 21.18
C ILE A 26 32.84 -8.12 21.65
N ALA A 27 32.16 -7.65 22.70
CA ALA A 27 30.92 -8.24 23.21
C ALA A 27 29.75 -8.15 22.20
N LEU A 28 29.63 -7.04 21.47
CA LEU A 28 28.62 -6.89 20.39
C LEU A 28 28.83 -7.84 19.22
N LYS A 29 30.07 -8.07 18.80
CA LYS A 29 30.39 -9.02 17.72
C LYS A 29 30.11 -10.48 18.09
N SER A 30 29.88 -10.78 19.36
CA SER A 30 29.53 -12.12 19.86
C SER A 30 28.02 -12.31 20.13
N LEU A 31 27.19 -11.30 19.88
CA LEU A 31 25.74 -11.43 20.05
C LEU A 31 25.15 -12.23 18.90
N GLU A 32 24.57 -13.38 19.24
CA GLU A 32 23.83 -14.21 18.29
C GLU A 32 22.48 -13.56 17.93
N PRO A 33 22.00 -13.70 16.69
CA PRO A 33 20.67 -13.24 16.31
C PRO A 33 19.57 -13.83 17.22
N ALA A 34 18.60 -13.00 17.61
CA ALA A 34 17.49 -13.40 18.47
C ALA A 34 16.41 -14.14 17.68
N VAL A 35 16.76 -15.36 17.23
CA VAL A 35 15.90 -16.22 16.43
C VAL A 35 16.04 -17.68 16.85
N ALA A 36 14.94 -18.41 16.80
CA ALA A 36 14.90 -19.86 16.85
C ALA A 36 14.20 -20.39 15.59
N THR A 37 14.57 -21.61 15.19
CA THR A 37 13.85 -22.35 14.16
C THR A 37 12.79 -23.21 14.85
N VAL A 38 11.51 -22.92 14.63
CA VAL A 38 10.41 -23.76 15.09
C VAL A 38 10.10 -24.85 14.04
N PRO A 39 9.52 -25.99 14.45
CA PRO A 39 9.11 -27.04 13.52
C PRO A 39 8.15 -26.53 12.44
N LEU A 40 8.18 -27.16 11.27
CA LEU A 40 7.23 -26.89 10.18
C LEU A 40 5.82 -27.36 10.61
N SER A 41 5.08 -26.49 11.29
CA SER A 41 3.71 -26.76 11.72
C SER A 41 2.69 -26.37 10.64
N VAL A 42 1.48 -26.90 10.75
CA VAL A 42 0.35 -26.52 9.89
C VAL A 42 -0.43 -25.41 10.58
N ALA A 43 -0.57 -24.28 9.92
CA ALA A 43 -1.34 -23.13 10.35
C ALA A 43 -2.46 -22.85 9.34
N ALA A 44 -3.71 -22.87 9.80
CA ALA A 44 -4.90 -22.77 8.97
C ALA A 44 -4.84 -23.70 7.73
N GLY A 45 -4.45 -24.96 7.89
CA GLY A 45 -4.44 -25.94 6.81
C GLY A 45 -3.27 -25.83 5.80
N ALA A 46 -2.29 -24.95 6.04
CA ALA A 46 -1.07 -24.85 5.24
C ALA A 46 0.21 -24.90 6.09
N PRO A 47 1.32 -25.49 5.61
CA PRO A 47 2.59 -25.44 6.32
C PRO A 47 3.12 -24.01 6.50
N LEU A 48 3.88 -23.77 7.56
CA LEU A 48 4.66 -22.54 7.71
C LEU A 48 5.69 -22.40 6.57
N GLN A 49 5.86 -21.18 6.07
CA GLN A 49 6.90 -20.83 5.11
C GLN A 49 8.28 -20.74 5.78
N SER A 50 9.36 -20.74 5.00
CA SER A 50 10.73 -20.73 5.54
C SER A 50 11.01 -19.52 6.43
N ALA A 51 10.47 -18.35 6.09
CA ALA A 51 10.56 -17.15 6.92
C ALA A 51 9.74 -17.27 8.21
N GLU A 52 8.63 -18.02 8.17
CA GLU A 52 7.69 -18.22 9.28
C GLU A 52 8.18 -19.22 10.31
N THR A 53 9.09 -20.13 9.96
CA THR A 53 9.72 -21.02 10.95
C THR A 53 10.79 -20.31 11.77
N ARG A 54 11.22 -19.11 11.38
CA ARG A 54 12.29 -18.34 12.02
C ARG A 54 11.68 -17.26 12.91
N GLN A 55 11.49 -17.58 14.19
CA GLN A 55 10.70 -16.77 15.13
C GLN A 55 11.50 -16.34 16.36
N LEU A 56 11.08 -15.24 16.98
CA LEU A 56 11.39 -14.93 18.36
C LEU A 56 10.43 -15.76 19.22
N THR A 57 10.94 -16.76 19.95
CA THR A 57 10.13 -17.61 20.83
C THR A 57 10.29 -17.19 22.29
N ASP A 58 9.45 -17.73 23.18
CA ASP A 58 9.56 -17.45 24.61
C ASP A 58 10.92 -17.91 25.17
N GLU A 59 11.50 -19.00 24.66
CA GLU A 59 12.86 -19.42 25.05
C GLU A 59 13.93 -18.45 24.58
N VAL A 60 13.76 -17.84 23.39
CA VAL A 60 14.69 -16.79 22.94
C VAL A 60 14.56 -15.54 23.81
N VAL A 61 13.33 -15.16 24.16
CA VAL A 61 13.06 -14.05 25.09
C VAL A 61 13.72 -14.29 26.45
N GLU A 62 13.57 -15.48 27.02
CA GLU A 62 14.20 -15.82 28.30
C GLU A 62 15.74 -15.73 28.24
N ARG A 63 16.35 -16.17 27.13
CA ARG A 63 17.79 -15.98 26.91
C ARG A 63 18.18 -14.50 26.85
N LEU A 64 17.36 -13.64 26.25
CA LEU A 64 17.66 -12.20 26.19
C LEU A 64 17.63 -11.55 27.58
N ILE A 65 16.70 -11.99 28.44
CA ILE A 65 16.55 -11.49 29.81
C ILE A 65 17.70 -11.98 30.72
N THR A 66 18.13 -13.23 30.56
CA THR A 66 19.09 -13.87 31.46
C THR A 66 20.56 -13.71 31.04
N ASN A 67 20.84 -13.44 29.76
CA ASN A 67 22.20 -13.29 29.27
C ASN A 67 22.78 -11.91 29.65
N ASN A 68 23.92 -11.90 30.35
CA ASN A 68 24.62 -10.69 30.79
C ASN A 68 24.92 -9.67 29.68
N ALA A 69 25.06 -10.10 28.42
CA ALA A 69 25.33 -9.20 27.30
C ALA A 69 24.08 -8.46 26.80
N THR A 70 22.88 -9.01 27.03
CA THR A 70 21.61 -8.48 26.49
C THR A 70 20.64 -8.03 27.57
N SER A 71 20.76 -8.53 28.81
CA SER A 71 19.80 -8.32 29.90
C SER A 71 19.53 -6.84 30.20
N ALA A 72 20.58 -6.01 30.14
CA ALA A 72 20.49 -4.57 30.34
C ALA A 72 19.65 -3.83 29.27
N TYR A 73 19.35 -4.48 28.13
CA TYR A 73 18.58 -3.93 27.01
C TYR A 73 17.35 -4.77 26.67
N ALA A 74 17.09 -5.86 27.40
CA ALA A 74 16.06 -6.83 27.04
C ALA A 74 14.66 -6.21 26.91
N GLU A 75 14.34 -5.18 27.71
CA GLU A 75 13.07 -4.45 27.66
C GLU A 75 12.73 -3.90 26.25
N TYR A 76 13.73 -3.65 25.42
CA TYR A 76 13.55 -3.18 24.05
C TYR A 76 13.12 -4.29 23.08
N PHE A 77 13.40 -5.55 23.38
CA PHE A 77 13.36 -6.62 22.39
C PHE A 77 12.33 -7.73 22.69
N ILE A 78 11.79 -7.77 23.91
CA ILE A 78 10.86 -8.81 24.38
C ILE A 78 9.38 -8.43 24.18
N PHE A 79 8.48 -9.41 24.35
CA PHE A 79 7.04 -9.18 24.14
C PHE A 79 6.44 -8.28 25.22
N GLN A 80 5.32 -7.63 24.90
CA GLN A 80 4.70 -6.66 25.78
C GLN A 80 4.35 -7.23 27.17
N LYS A 81 3.89 -8.48 27.21
CA LYS A 81 3.54 -9.17 28.46
C LYS A 81 4.77 -9.37 29.35
N ASP A 82 5.88 -9.82 28.77
CA ASP A 82 7.11 -10.12 29.52
C ASP A 82 7.75 -8.85 30.12
N ILE A 83 7.55 -7.69 29.49
CA ILE A 83 7.93 -6.38 30.06
C ILE A 83 7.14 -6.11 31.35
N ALA A 84 5.83 -6.32 31.33
CA ALA A 84 4.98 -6.07 32.49
C ALA A 84 5.36 -6.98 33.68
N ASP A 85 5.75 -8.22 33.38
CA ASP A 85 6.11 -9.22 34.39
C ASP A 85 7.53 -9.00 34.96
N ASN A 86 8.49 -8.51 34.16
CA ASN A 86 9.91 -8.43 34.56
C ASN A 86 10.45 -7.02 34.84
N PHE A 87 9.80 -5.95 34.34
CA PHE A 87 10.34 -4.58 34.36
C PHE A 87 9.36 -3.54 34.94
N ALA A 88 8.49 -3.96 35.86
CA ALA A 88 7.38 -3.17 36.43
C ALA A 88 7.77 -1.78 37.02
N LEU A 89 9.05 -1.56 37.38
CA LEU A 89 9.55 -0.31 37.98
C LEU A 89 10.22 0.67 37.00
N ALA A 90 10.49 0.28 35.74
CA ALA A 90 11.21 1.12 34.78
C ALA A 90 10.34 2.20 34.11
N ARG A 91 9.01 2.10 34.21
CA ARG A 91 8.07 3.06 33.61
C ARG A 91 7.73 4.21 34.57
N GLN A 92 8.62 5.20 34.66
CA GLN A 92 8.08 6.56 34.64
C GLN A 92 7.65 6.82 33.19
N ASN A 93 6.35 6.67 32.92
CA ASN A 93 5.74 7.17 31.69
C ASN A 93 6.05 8.67 31.60
N VAL A 94 7.15 9.04 30.96
CA VAL A 94 7.23 10.34 30.34
C VAL A 94 6.21 10.26 29.21
N SER A 95 4.97 10.61 29.54
CA SER A 95 3.88 10.72 28.59
C SER A 95 4.28 11.80 27.59
N SER A 96 5.02 11.42 26.56
CA SER A 96 5.36 12.32 25.48
C SER A 96 4.14 12.45 24.58
N ARG A 97 3.82 13.69 24.22
CA ARG A 97 2.79 13.98 23.24
C ARG A 97 3.14 13.37 21.87
N CYS A 98 4.44 13.29 21.55
CA CYS A 98 4.95 12.85 20.26
C CYS A 98 5.74 11.55 20.35
N ARG A 99 5.79 10.79 19.26
CA ARG A 99 6.76 9.72 19.07
C ARG A 99 8.18 10.27 19.16
N THR A 100 9.08 9.48 19.73
CA THR A 100 10.51 9.77 19.82
C THR A 100 11.07 9.97 18.42
N PHE A 101 11.89 11.01 18.25
CA PHE A 101 12.42 11.43 16.95
C PHE A 101 13.95 11.61 17.00
N PRO A 102 14.68 11.48 15.88
CA PRO A 102 16.12 11.74 15.85
C PRO A 102 16.49 13.09 16.47
N GLY A 103 17.44 13.07 17.40
CA GLY A 103 17.89 14.24 18.16
C GLY A 103 17.21 14.45 19.52
N ASP A 104 16.12 13.73 19.83
CA ASP A 104 15.53 13.75 21.16
C ASP A 104 16.44 13.07 22.20
N LEU A 105 16.37 13.50 23.46
CA LEU A 105 17.06 12.82 24.58
C LEU A 105 16.64 11.36 24.73
N ALA A 106 15.39 11.04 24.38
CA ALA A 106 14.83 9.70 24.41
C ALA A 106 15.17 8.87 23.16
N TRP A 107 15.81 9.46 22.13
CA TRP A 107 16.25 8.69 20.96
C TRP A 107 17.25 7.61 21.40
N PRO A 108 17.08 6.35 20.97
CA PRO A 108 17.99 5.29 21.40
C PRO A 108 19.44 5.63 21.04
N LYS A 109 20.35 5.41 22.00
CA LYS A 109 21.79 5.64 21.82
C LYS A 109 22.33 4.67 20.76
N ALA A 110 23.46 5.03 20.14
CA ALA A 110 24.10 4.20 19.10
C ALA A 110 24.27 2.73 19.53
N LEU A 111 24.75 2.49 20.75
CA LEU A 111 24.90 1.14 21.30
C LEU A 111 23.61 0.32 21.31
N VAL A 112 22.45 0.95 21.56
CA VAL A 112 21.15 0.26 21.54
C VAL A 112 20.76 -0.12 20.11
N TRP A 113 21.05 0.74 19.13
CA TRP A 113 20.89 0.42 17.71
C TRP A 113 21.84 -0.69 17.26
N ASP A 114 23.09 -0.70 17.74
CA ASP A 114 24.07 -1.75 17.42
C ASP A 114 23.64 -3.11 18.00
N VAL A 115 23.14 -3.15 19.23
CA VAL A 115 22.57 -4.37 19.83
C VAL A 115 21.34 -4.82 19.03
N PHE A 116 20.45 -3.89 18.67
CA PHE A 116 19.28 -4.21 17.85
C PHE A 116 19.68 -4.85 16.51
N ASP A 117 20.66 -4.26 15.80
CA ASP A 117 21.14 -4.81 14.53
C ASP A 117 21.79 -6.19 14.69
N ALA A 118 22.58 -6.39 15.74
CA ALA A 118 23.16 -7.70 16.05
C ALA A 118 22.06 -8.77 16.28
N LEU A 119 21.03 -8.44 17.07
CA LEU A 119 19.89 -9.34 17.32
C LEU A 119 19.05 -9.59 16.05
N LEU A 120 18.98 -8.62 15.13
CA LEU A 120 18.36 -8.78 13.81
C LEU A 120 19.19 -9.63 12.84
N GLY A 121 20.48 -9.88 13.16
CA GLY A 121 21.43 -10.53 12.27
C GLY A 121 21.94 -9.63 11.14
N GLY A 122 22.14 -8.33 11.42
CA GLY A 122 22.66 -7.37 10.44
C GLY A 122 21.61 -6.87 9.44
N ALA A 123 20.33 -6.91 9.80
CA ALA A 123 19.22 -6.55 8.90
C ALA A 123 18.79 -5.08 9.01
N LEU A 124 19.40 -4.29 9.90
CA LEU A 124 19.12 -2.86 10.03
C LEU A 124 19.84 -2.07 8.93
N ILE A 125 19.09 -1.22 8.24
CA ILE A 125 19.60 -0.39 7.15
C ILE A 125 19.41 1.08 7.55
N PRO A 126 20.50 1.85 7.74
CA PRO A 126 20.39 3.30 7.84
C PRO A 126 19.91 3.88 6.51
N THR A 127 19.00 4.85 6.58
CA THR A 127 18.38 5.38 5.37
C THR A 127 19.30 6.31 4.62
N ILE A 128 19.46 6.05 3.32
CA ILE A 128 20.06 6.95 2.35
C ILE A 128 18.97 7.21 1.29
N PRO A 129 18.51 8.46 1.10
CA PRO A 129 17.53 8.75 0.06
C PRO A 129 18.04 8.29 -1.30
N ILE A 130 17.16 7.63 -2.07
CA ILE A 130 17.51 7.03 -3.37
C ILE A 130 18.14 8.02 -4.36
N ALA A 131 17.82 9.31 -4.24
CA ALA A 131 18.36 10.39 -5.06
C ALA A 131 19.52 11.17 -4.42
N ALA A 132 20.04 10.74 -3.26
CA ALA A 132 21.20 11.36 -2.61
C ALA A 132 22.43 11.47 -3.53
N PRO A 133 22.73 10.51 -4.45
CA PRO A 133 23.85 10.65 -5.39
C PRO A 133 23.78 11.87 -6.32
N CYS A 134 22.62 12.54 -6.44
CA CYS A 134 22.48 13.78 -7.21
C CYS A 134 22.99 15.03 -6.47
N TYR A 135 23.43 14.91 -5.22
CA TYR A 135 23.76 16.03 -4.33
C TYR A 135 25.06 15.77 -3.58
N ASP A 136 25.68 16.85 -3.11
CA ASP A 136 26.66 16.78 -2.03
C ASP A 136 25.93 16.65 -0.69
N THR A 137 26.06 15.50 -0.03
CA THR A 137 25.30 15.15 1.18
C THR A 137 26.20 14.58 2.27
N PRO A 138 25.70 14.43 3.52
CA PRO A 138 26.41 13.68 4.55
C PRO A 138 26.66 12.20 4.20
N TRP A 139 25.92 11.64 3.24
CA TRP A 139 26.05 10.24 2.81
C TRP A 139 27.06 10.04 1.67
N GLY A 140 27.56 11.13 1.07
CA GLY A 140 28.51 11.06 -0.02
C GLY A 140 28.50 12.31 -0.90
N LYS A 141 29.56 12.44 -1.70
CA LYS A 141 29.67 13.46 -2.75
C LYS A 141 28.78 13.14 -3.92
N GLN A 142 28.38 14.18 -4.65
CA GLN A 142 27.62 14.04 -5.87
C GLN A 142 28.34 13.09 -6.85
N ASN A 143 27.57 12.19 -7.44
CA ASN A 143 28.02 11.30 -8.50
C ASN A 143 27.10 11.45 -9.71
N ALA A 144 27.60 12.15 -10.74
CA ALA A 144 26.83 12.46 -11.95
C ALA A 144 26.32 11.20 -12.68
N GLN A 145 27.14 10.13 -12.73
CA GLN A 145 26.74 8.88 -13.39
C GLN A 145 25.61 8.19 -12.62
N THR A 146 25.78 8.01 -11.30
CA THR A 146 24.73 7.41 -10.47
C THR A 146 23.47 8.28 -10.45
N CYS A 147 23.59 9.60 -10.44
CA CYS A 147 22.45 10.50 -10.54
C CYS A 147 21.69 10.33 -11.86
N ALA A 148 22.39 10.21 -12.99
CA ALA A 148 21.77 9.95 -14.28
C ALA A 148 21.02 8.60 -14.28
N ASP A 149 21.61 7.58 -13.67
CA ASP A 149 20.98 6.26 -13.54
C ASP A 149 19.73 6.28 -12.64
N VAL A 150 19.79 7.00 -11.51
CA VAL A 150 18.62 7.23 -10.64
C VAL A 150 17.53 7.97 -11.42
N THR A 151 17.88 9.07 -12.09
CA THR A 151 16.94 9.90 -12.85
C THR A 151 16.23 9.11 -13.92
N LYS A 152 16.97 8.28 -14.67
CA LYS A 152 16.43 7.41 -15.72
C LYS A 152 15.46 6.35 -15.18
N ASN A 153 15.73 5.82 -13.98
CA ASN A 153 14.94 4.73 -13.38
C ASN A 153 13.88 5.21 -12.38
N PHE A 154 13.79 6.51 -12.10
CA PHE A 154 12.89 7.02 -11.06
C PHE A 154 11.40 6.81 -11.37
N THR A 155 11.04 6.55 -12.63
CA THR A 155 9.67 6.19 -13.01
C THR A 155 9.49 4.67 -13.18
N ASN A 156 10.47 3.86 -12.75
CA ASN A 156 10.39 2.40 -12.75
C ASN A 156 10.01 1.89 -11.35
N PRO A 157 8.87 1.19 -11.18
CA PRO A 157 8.44 0.74 -9.86
C PRO A 157 9.42 -0.25 -9.21
N LEU A 158 10.13 -1.09 -9.98
CA LEU A 158 11.13 -2.00 -9.43
C LEU A 158 12.30 -1.27 -8.78
N PHE A 159 12.62 -0.08 -9.28
CA PHE A 159 13.69 0.74 -8.72
C PHE A 159 13.34 1.15 -7.28
N HIS A 160 12.09 1.53 -7.04
CA HIS A 160 11.60 1.85 -5.70
C HIS A 160 11.36 0.60 -4.82
N HIS A 161 11.01 -0.54 -5.42
CA HIS A 161 10.88 -1.81 -4.67
C HIS A 161 12.19 -2.21 -4.04
N ALA A 162 13.28 -2.12 -4.81
CA ALA A 162 14.62 -2.52 -4.42
C ALA A 162 15.23 -1.59 -3.35
N ASP A 163 14.71 -0.37 -3.23
CA ASP A 163 15.12 0.56 -2.17
C ASP A 163 14.31 0.31 -0.89
N PRO A 164 14.94 0.27 0.30
CA PRO A 164 14.25 0.00 1.57
C PRO A 164 13.25 1.07 2.00
N THR A 165 13.35 2.28 1.48
CA THR A 165 12.71 3.48 2.07
C THR A 165 12.04 4.41 1.07
N SER A 166 12.34 4.27 -0.22
CA SER A 166 11.72 5.05 -1.28
C SER A 166 10.25 4.66 -1.49
N ASN A 167 9.41 5.67 -1.73
CA ASN A 167 8.04 5.48 -2.21
C ASN A 167 7.89 5.98 -3.64
N MET A 168 6.83 5.53 -4.29
CA MET A 168 6.47 5.88 -5.67
C MET A 168 5.73 7.22 -5.80
N TRP A 169 5.40 7.85 -4.67
CA TRP A 169 4.70 9.14 -4.57
C TRP A 169 5.52 10.11 -3.72
N PRO A 170 6.51 10.79 -4.34
CA PRO A 170 7.49 11.60 -3.61
C PRO A 170 6.89 12.77 -2.82
N ILE A 171 5.68 13.23 -3.19
CA ILE A 171 4.90 14.25 -2.45
C ILE A 171 4.85 13.92 -0.96
N PHE A 172 4.60 12.66 -0.60
CA PHE A 172 4.44 12.26 0.80
C PHE A 172 5.76 12.11 1.55
N GLN A 173 6.88 11.98 0.82
CA GLN A 173 8.24 12.06 1.39
C GLN A 173 8.76 13.50 1.41
N GLY A 174 7.92 14.47 1.00
CA GLY A 174 8.24 15.88 1.08
C GLY A 174 9.00 16.45 -0.09
N ARG A 175 9.30 15.62 -1.10
CA ARG A 175 10.15 16.01 -2.23
C ARG A 175 11.50 16.58 -1.78
N THR A 176 11.96 16.17 -0.59
CA THR A 176 13.17 16.69 0.06
C THR A 176 14.45 16.16 -0.56
N CYS A 177 14.34 15.17 -1.46
CA CYS A 177 15.46 14.64 -2.22
C CYS A 177 14.96 14.03 -3.53
N MET A 178 14.77 14.87 -4.54
CA MET A 178 14.34 14.46 -5.89
C MET A 178 15.54 14.30 -6.83
N PRO A 179 15.52 13.38 -7.81
CA PRO A 179 16.59 13.29 -8.79
C PRO A 179 16.67 14.58 -9.64
N THR A 180 17.86 15.16 -9.76
CA THR A 180 18.08 16.36 -10.55
C THR A 180 19.52 16.49 -11.00
N ASN A 181 19.72 16.97 -12.23
CA ASN A 181 21.06 17.25 -12.78
C ASN A 181 21.59 18.64 -12.38
N ASP A 182 20.74 19.51 -11.83
CA ASP A 182 21.13 20.84 -11.33
C ASP A 182 20.74 20.97 -9.85
N SER A 183 21.67 20.56 -8.98
CA SER A 183 21.50 20.57 -7.53
C SER A 183 22.11 21.80 -6.85
N SER A 184 22.64 22.76 -7.61
CA SER A 184 23.42 23.90 -7.10
C SER A 184 22.66 24.79 -6.09
N SER A 185 21.32 24.76 -6.12
CA SER A 185 20.42 25.51 -5.23
C SER A 185 19.50 24.63 -4.37
N ARG A 186 19.67 23.29 -4.40
CA ARG A 186 18.78 22.33 -3.73
C ARG A 186 19.54 21.48 -2.74
N THR A 187 18.87 21.09 -1.66
CA THR A 187 19.43 20.16 -0.67
C THR A 187 18.71 18.82 -0.77
N CYS A 188 19.41 17.76 -0.37
CA CYS A 188 18.82 16.44 -0.17
C CYS A 188 18.80 16.14 1.34
N THR A 189 17.61 15.99 1.91
CA THR A 189 17.41 15.59 3.31
C THR A 189 16.44 14.42 3.39
N LEU A 190 16.40 13.75 4.56
CA LEU A 190 15.49 12.62 4.76
C LEU A 190 14.02 13.02 4.60
N GLY A 191 13.60 14.21 5.05
CA GLY A 191 12.18 14.59 5.00
C GLY A 191 11.27 13.50 5.58
N GLY A 192 10.31 13.05 4.78
CA GLY A 192 9.37 11.99 5.16
C GLY A 192 9.92 10.56 5.06
N TYR A 193 11.16 10.35 4.62
CA TYR A 193 11.81 9.04 4.69
C TYR A 193 11.97 8.59 6.16
N PRO A 194 11.85 7.28 6.45
CA PRO A 194 12.22 6.74 7.76
C PRO A 194 13.70 6.99 8.06
N ALA A 195 14.09 6.93 9.35
CA ALA A 195 15.49 7.02 9.75
C ALA A 195 16.23 5.71 9.48
N TYR A 196 15.57 4.59 9.78
CA TYR A 196 16.08 3.23 9.58
C TYR A 196 15.02 2.35 8.94
N ALA A 197 15.46 1.30 8.25
CA ALA A 197 14.62 0.21 7.79
C ALA A 197 15.16 -1.14 8.28
N VAL A 198 14.27 -2.08 8.59
CA VAL A 198 14.60 -3.49 8.83
C VAL A 198 14.29 -4.26 7.57
N LYS A 199 15.30 -4.91 6.99
CA LYS A 199 15.16 -5.82 5.85
C LYS A 199 14.54 -7.14 6.33
N ALA A 200 13.21 -7.16 6.43
CA ALA A 200 12.51 -8.32 6.97
C ALA A 200 12.61 -9.54 6.02
N SER A 201 13.19 -10.61 6.52
CA SER A 201 13.23 -11.94 5.87
C SER A 201 12.85 -13.08 6.82
N THR A 202 12.60 -12.78 8.09
CA THR A 202 12.15 -13.73 9.12
C THR A 202 11.10 -13.10 10.03
N ILE A 203 10.29 -13.92 10.70
CA ILE A 203 9.31 -13.42 11.68
C ILE A 203 9.99 -12.80 12.89
N ALA A 204 11.11 -13.37 13.35
CA ALA A 204 11.89 -12.83 14.46
C ALA A 204 12.26 -11.35 14.25
N GLN A 205 12.72 -10.97 13.06
CA GLN A 205 13.07 -9.59 12.75
C GLN A 205 11.88 -8.64 12.83
N ILE A 206 10.69 -9.11 12.40
CA ILE A 206 9.45 -8.33 12.49
C ILE A 206 9.04 -8.15 13.96
N GLN A 207 9.08 -9.22 14.75
CA GLN A 207 8.75 -9.20 16.18
C GLN A 207 9.69 -8.26 16.95
N LEU A 208 11.01 -8.38 16.71
CA LEU A 208 12.02 -7.51 17.32
C LEU A 208 11.79 -6.04 16.98
N ALA A 209 11.50 -5.70 15.72
CA ALA A 209 11.25 -4.31 15.31
C ALA A 209 9.98 -3.72 15.93
N ILE A 210 8.89 -4.51 16.05
CA ILE A 210 7.67 -4.09 16.73
C ILE A 210 7.94 -3.84 18.22
N ASN A 211 8.61 -4.79 18.88
CA ASN A 211 8.96 -4.67 20.29
C ASN A 211 9.85 -3.44 20.53
N PHE A 212 10.86 -3.25 19.67
CA PHE A 212 11.79 -2.14 19.73
C PHE A 212 11.08 -0.80 19.56
N ALA A 213 10.27 -0.65 18.51
CA ALA A 213 9.54 0.58 18.26
C ALA A 213 8.55 0.91 19.39
N ARG A 214 7.86 -0.11 19.93
CA ARG A 214 6.95 0.06 21.07
C ARG A 214 7.69 0.52 22.32
N ALA A 215 8.80 -0.13 22.68
CA ALA A 215 9.56 0.17 23.89
C ALA A 215 10.27 1.53 23.81
N ALA A 216 10.87 1.85 22.66
CA ALA A 216 11.55 3.13 22.43
C ALA A 216 10.60 4.28 22.04
N ASN A 217 9.28 4.02 21.99
CA ASN A 217 8.26 4.97 21.56
C ASN A 217 8.53 5.58 20.16
N LEU A 218 9.11 4.78 19.27
CA LEU A 218 9.39 5.18 17.88
C LEU A 218 8.12 5.10 17.05
N ARG A 219 8.04 5.93 16.02
CA ARG A 219 7.07 5.73 14.94
C ARG A 219 7.47 4.48 14.16
N LEU A 220 6.58 3.48 14.10
CA LEU A 220 6.76 2.31 13.24
C LEU A 220 6.03 2.52 11.91
N VAL A 221 6.72 2.27 10.79
CA VAL A 221 6.17 2.31 9.43
C VAL A 221 6.24 0.91 8.85
N ILE A 222 5.24 0.51 8.07
CA ILE A 222 5.26 -0.77 7.35
C ILE A 222 5.29 -0.46 5.86
N LYS A 223 6.38 -0.85 5.19
CA LYS A 223 6.55 -0.68 3.74
C LYS A 223 6.65 -2.04 3.07
N ASN A 224 5.72 -2.30 2.16
CA ASN A 224 5.88 -3.37 1.18
C ASN A 224 6.61 -2.81 -0.06
N THR A 225 5.85 -2.31 -1.03
CA THR A 225 6.39 -1.85 -2.33
C THR A 225 6.61 -0.34 -2.44
N GLY A 226 6.00 0.45 -1.55
CA GLY A 226 6.02 1.92 -1.63
C GLY A 226 4.98 2.53 -2.57
N HIS A 227 3.99 1.76 -3.00
CA HIS A 227 2.97 2.15 -3.98
C HIS A 227 1.85 3.06 -3.44
N CYS A 228 1.82 3.36 -2.13
CA CYS A 228 0.67 3.99 -1.47
C CYS A 228 0.43 5.44 -1.93
N TYR A 229 -0.79 5.73 -2.37
CA TYR A 229 -1.23 7.03 -2.90
C TYR A 229 -1.47 8.09 -1.80
N LEU A 230 -1.37 7.70 -0.52
CA LEU A 230 -1.63 8.56 0.65
C LEU A 230 -0.41 8.67 1.59
N GLY A 231 0.73 8.08 1.21
CA GLY A 231 1.94 8.11 2.05
C GLY A 231 1.90 7.20 3.28
N LYS A 232 0.98 6.23 3.37
CA LYS A 232 0.81 5.35 4.55
C LYS A 232 2.04 4.47 4.86
N SER A 233 2.94 4.30 3.89
CA SER A 233 4.14 3.45 3.99
C SER A 233 5.44 4.24 4.15
N THR A 234 5.38 5.47 4.66
CA THR A 234 6.57 6.29 4.96
C THR A 234 6.32 7.20 6.17
N GLY A 235 7.35 7.86 6.67
CA GLY A 235 7.27 8.63 7.91
C GLY A 235 8.60 9.11 8.42
N ALA A 236 8.71 10.43 8.63
CA ALA A 236 9.89 11.05 9.21
C ALA A 236 10.23 10.47 10.59
N GLY A 237 11.52 10.24 10.83
CA GLY A 237 12.04 9.74 12.10
C GLY A 237 11.59 8.31 12.47
N ALA A 238 10.95 7.59 11.55
CA ALA A 238 10.43 6.26 11.81
C ALA A 238 11.49 5.15 11.74
N LEU A 239 11.14 4.00 12.33
CA LEU A 239 11.69 2.70 11.95
C LEU A 239 10.73 2.06 10.93
N SER A 240 11.23 1.69 9.76
CA SER A 240 10.44 1.04 8.70
C SER A 240 10.64 -0.47 8.71
N LEU A 241 9.55 -1.24 8.65
CA LEU A 241 9.56 -2.65 8.32
C LEU A 241 9.46 -2.81 6.80
N TRP A 242 10.55 -3.22 6.15
CA TRP A 242 10.59 -3.42 4.71
C TRP A 242 10.30 -4.89 4.35
N MET A 243 9.05 -5.14 4.00
CA MET A 243 8.47 -6.48 3.83
C MET A 243 8.80 -7.13 2.48
N HIS A 244 9.39 -6.38 1.55
CA HIS A 244 9.58 -6.80 0.15
C HIS A 244 10.37 -8.11 -0.02
N ASN A 245 11.27 -8.41 0.92
CA ASN A 245 12.17 -9.57 0.84
C ASN A 245 11.51 -10.89 1.27
N MET A 246 10.22 -10.89 1.59
CA MET A 246 9.44 -12.09 1.86
C MET A 246 8.63 -12.45 0.59
N ASP A 247 9.17 -13.26 -0.30
CA ASP A 247 8.63 -13.48 -1.65
C ASP A 247 8.24 -14.93 -1.97
N GLN A 248 8.17 -15.80 -0.95
CA GLN A 248 7.77 -17.20 -1.11
C GLN A 248 6.30 -17.34 -1.56
N ILE A 249 6.08 -18.21 -2.55
CA ILE A 249 4.77 -18.60 -3.07
C ILE A 249 4.65 -20.12 -3.00
N ASP A 250 3.63 -20.62 -2.30
CA ASP A 250 3.31 -22.05 -2.26
C ASP A 250 1.95 -22.29 -2.92
N PHE A 251 1.89 -23.24 -3.86
CA PHE A 251 0.64 -23.72 -4.41
C PHE A 251 0.11 -24.91 -3.60
N LEU A 252 -1.16 -24.84 -3.24
CA LEU A 252 -1.85 -25.80 -2.38
C LEU A 252 -3.03 -26.38 -3.19
N PRO A 253 -2.83 -27.40 -4.04
CA PRO A 253 -3.85 -27.90 -4.96
C PRO A 253 -5.09 -28.46 -4.27
N ASP A 254 -4.90 -29.10 -3.11
CA ASP A 254 -5.94 -29.73 -2.31
C ASP A 254 -6.05 -29.10 -0.92
N TYR A 255 -6.01 -27.77 -0.85
CA TYR A 255 -6.09 -27.08 0.44
C TYR A 255 -7.37 -27.43 1.20
N ARG A 256 -7.21 -27.63 2.51
CA ARG A 256 -8.27 -27.91 3.48
C ARG A 256 -8.03 -27.03 4.70
N GLY A 257 -8.77 -25.93 4.80
CA GLY A 257 -8.63 -24.99 5.90
C GLY A 257 -9.96 -24.37 6.31
N PRO A 258 -9.94 -23.46 7.31
CA PRO A 258 -11.14 -22.81 7.82
C PRO A 258 -11.93 -22.12 6.70
N GLY A 259 -13.19 -22.50 6.53
CA GLY A 259 -14.11 -21.86 5.57
C GLY A 259 -13.87 -22.15 4.08
N TYR A 260 -12.88 -22.98 3.70
CA TYR A 260 -12.63 -23.30 2.29
C TYR A 260 -11.88 -24.62 2.06
N ASN A 261 -12.35 -25.38 1.07
CA ASN A 261 -11.71 -26.58 0.55
C ASN A 261 -11.59 -26.44 -0.98
N GLY A 262 -10.38 -26.54 -1.52
CA GLY A 262 -10.10 -26.36 -2.96
C GLY A 262 -8.68 -25.87 -3.20
N PRO A 263 -8.30 -25.57 -4.45
CA PRO A 263 -6.97 -25.06 -4.74
C PRO A 263 -6.75 -23.67 -4.14
N ALA A 264 -5.57 -23.43 -3.59
CA ALA A 264 -5.20 -22.16 -2.95
C ALA A 264 -3.74 -21.80 -3.23
N LEU A 265 -3.39 -20.52 -3.03
CA LEU A 265 -2.00 -20.07 -2.97
C LEU A 265 -1.73 -19.46 -1.60
N LYS A 266 -0.59 -19.82 -1.00
CA LYS A 266 -0.01 -19.09 0.14
C LYS A 266 1.06 -18.14 -0.38
N LEU A 267 0.90 -16.86 -0.08
CA LEU A 267 1.70 -15.77 -0.61
C LEU A 267 2.35 -15.00 0.55
N ALA A 268 3.67 -14.93 0.56
CA ALA A 268 4.41 -14.10 1.51
C ALA A 268 4.15 -12.60 1.28
N ALA A 269 4.37 -11.79 2.31
CA ALA A 269 3.98 -10.37 2.32
C ALA A 269 4.58 -9.53 1.18
N GLY A 270 5.81 -9.83 0.77
CA GLY A 270 6.58 -9.11 -0.25
C GLY A 270 6.24 -9.48 -1.69
N VAL A 271 5.43 -10.52 -1.90
CA VAL A 271 5.01 -10.95 -3.24
C VAL A 271 4.16 -9.86 -3.92
N ASN A 272 4.53 -9.49 -5.14
CA ASN A 272 3.77 -8.55 -5.96
C ASN A 272 2.80 -9.24 -6.93
N VAL A 273 1.87 -8.48 -7.50
CA VAL A 273 0.83 -8.98 -8.42
C VAL A 273 1.40 -9.71 -9.62
N ARG A 274 2.54 -9.27 -10.19
CA ARG A 274 3.20 -9.97 -11.30
C ARG A 274 3.55 -11.40 -10.94
N GLN A 275 4.24 -11.58 -9.81
CA GLN A 275 4.69 -12.88 -9.34
C GLN A 275 3.49 -13.80 -9.06
N VAL A 276 2.40 -13.24 -8.51
CA VAL A 276 1.15 -13.97 -8.27
C VAL A 276 0.52 -14.47 -9.57
N TYR A 277 0.44 -13.62 -10.61
CA TYR A 277 -0.12 -14.01 -11.90
C TYR A 277 0.77 -15.01 -12.66
N GLU A 278 2.09 -14.83 -12.62
CA GLU A 278 3.06 -15.79 -13.19
C GLU A 278 2.95 -17.16 -12.51
N ALA A 279 2.80 -17.18 -11.18
CA ALA A 279 2.58 -18.41 -10.43
C ALA A 279 1.24 -19.07 -10.79
N ALA A 280 0.14 -18.29 -10.83
CA ALA A 280 -1.18 -18.82 -11.15
C ALA A 280 -1.23 -19.44 -12.56
N ASP A 281 -0.63 -18.79 -13.57
CA ASP A 281 -0.55 -19.34 -14.92
C ASP A 281 0.26 -20.64 -14.97
N ARG A 282 1.41 -20.70 -14.26
CA ARG A 282 2.23 -21.91 -14.12
C ARG A 282 1.46 -23.09 -13.54
N TYR A 283 0.61 -22.83 -12.55
CA TYR A 283 -0.21 -23.86 -11.89
C TYR A 283 -1.57 -24.08 -12.56
N ASN A 284 -1.81 -23.47 -13.73
CA ASN A 284 -3.05 -23.59 -14.50
C ASN A 284 -4.31 -23.19 -13.70
N VAL A 285 -4.18 -22.17 -12.85
CA VAL A 285 -5.25 -21.57 -12.05
C VAL A 285 -5.38 -20.07 -12.34
N THR A 286 -6.40 -19.44 -11.81
CA THR A 286 -6.65 -18.00 -11.89
C THR A 286 -6.84 -17.42 -10.50
N VAL A 287 -6.27 -16.25 -10.27
CA VAL A 287 -6.32 -15.53 -8.99
C VAL A 287 -6.65 -14.06 -9.25
N LEU A 288 -7.30 -13.41 -8.30
CA LEU A 288 -7.70 -12.02 -8.42
C LEU A 288 -6.54 -11.11 -8.04
N GLY A 289 -6.20 -10.10 -8.84
CA GLY A 289 -5.13 -9.15 -8.53
C GLY A 289 -5.40 -7.76 -9.13
N ALA A 290 -4.57 -6.78 -8.81
CA ALA A 290 -4.69 -5.45 -9.40
C ALA A 290 -4.27 -5.46 -10.88
N VAL A 291 -4.52 -4.35 -11.58
CA VAL A 291 -4.03 -4.15 -12.96
C VAL A 291 -2.55 -3.73 -13.02
N SER A 292 -2.03 -3.10 -11.95
CA SER A 292 -0.63 -2.71 -11.85
C SER A 292 0.19 -3.84 -11.24
N TRP A 293 1.15 -4.36 -11.99
CA TRP A 293 1.89 -5.58 -11.63
C TRP A 293 2.81 -5.41 -10.42
N SER A 294 3.27 -4.17 -10.17
CA SER A 294 4.16 -3.82 -9.07
C SER A 294 3.46 -3.69 -7.72
N VAL A 295 2.13 -3.78 -7.67
CA VAL A 295 1.38 -3.69 -6.41
C VAL A 295 1.73 -4.88 -5.51
N GLY A 296 2.05 -4.61 -4.24
CA GLY A 296 2.28 -5.63 -3.22
C GLY A 296 0.97 -6.32 -2.86
N TYR A 297 0.87 -7.63 -3.12
CA TYR A 297 -0.39 -8.35 -3.16
C TYR A 297 -1.02 -8.45 -1.75
N ALA A 298 -0.32 -9.08 -0.81
CA ALA A 298 -0.82 -9.32 0.56
C ALA A 298 -0.90 -8.05 1.43
N GLY A 299 -0.35 -6.93 0.95
CA GLY A 299 -0.28 -5.66 1.68
C GLY A 299 -1.56 -4.83 1.56
N GLY A 300 -1.38 -3.54 1.24
CA GLY A 300 -2.48 -2.59 1.10
C GLY A 300 -3.57 -3.03 0.12
N MET A 301 -3.22 -3.77 -0.94
CA MET A 301 -4.18 -4.25 -1.94
C MET A 301 -5.24 -5.15 -1.32
N ILE A 302 -4.85 -6.29 -0.75
CA ILE A 302 -5.80 -7.20 -0.09
C ILE A 302 -6.44 -6.54 1.12
N THR A 303 -5.65 -5.87 1.95
CA THR A 303 -6.18 -5.32 3.21
C THR A 303 -7.15 -4.15 3.02
N GLY A 304 -7.07 -3.42 1.91
CA GLY A 304 -8.02 -2.36 1.56
C GLY A 304 -9.19 -2.81 0.68
N GLY A 305 -9.23 -4.07 0.24
CA GLY A 305 -10.32 -4.67 -0.53
C GLY A 305 -9.86 -5.30 -1.85
N GLY A 306 -9.04 -4.59 -2.63
CA GLY A 306 -8.41 -5.14 -3.83
C GLY A 306 -9.34 -5.21 -5.05
N GLN A 307 -9.61 -4.04 -5.65
CA GLN A 307 -10.31 -3.97 -6.93
C GLN A 307 -9.50 -4.68 -8.02
N ASN A 308 -10.19 -5.44 -8.89
CA ASN A 308 -9.54 -6.31 -9.86
C ASN A 308 -10.39 -6.49 -11.15
N PRO A 309 -9.80 -6.98 -12.26
CA PRO A 309 -10.52 -7.24 -13.52
C PRO A 309 -11.53 -8.38 -13.46
N LEU A 310 -11.45 -9.25 -12.44
CA LEU A 310 -12.36 -10.38 -12.23
C LEU A 310 -13.48 -10.06 -11.25
N ALA A 311 -13.62 -8.80 -10.82
CA ALA A 311 -14.58 -8.45 -9.76
C ALA A 311 -16.03 -8.77 -10.16
N GLY A 312 -16.37 -8.62 -11.44
CA GLY A 312 -17.68 -8.98 -11.99
C GLY A 312 -18.06 -10.45 -11.83
N ILE A 313 -17.05 -11.34 -11.74
CA ILE A 313 -17.26 -12.79 -11.68
C ILE A 313 -16.91 -13.41 -10.33
N TYR A 314 -16.07 -12.77 -9.52
CA TYR A 314 -15.60 -13.34 -8.27
C TYR A 314 -15.68 -12.37 -7.09
N GLY A 315 -15.94 -11.09 -7.29
CA GLY A 315 -15.95 -10.09 -6.22
C GLY A 315 -14.59 -9.44 -5.96
N MET A 316 -14.42 -8.81 -4.80
CA MET A 316 -13.20 -8.12 -4.42
C MET A 316 -12.12 -9.13 -4.03
N ALA A 317 -10.84 -8.81 -4.20
CA ALA A 317 -9.76 -9.77 -3.91
C ALA A 317 -9.73 -10.19 -2.43
N ALA A 318 -10.06 -9.28 -1.51
CA ALA A 318 -10.24 -9.58 -0.09
C ALA A 318 -11.34 -10.62 0.19
N ASP A 319 -12.33 -10.77 -0.69
CA ASP A 319 -13.40 -11.78 -0.56
C ASP A 319 -12.84 -13.21 -0.66
N HIS A 320 -11.64 -13.39 -1.24
CA HIS A 320 -11.01 -14.70 -1.49
C HIS A 320 -9.94 -15.09 -0.48
N VAL A 321 -9.67 -14.25 0.51
CA VAL A 321 -8.73 -14.61 1.58
C VAL A 321 -9.38 -15.62 2.51
N VAL A 322 -8.63 -16.67 2.87
CA VAL A 322 -9.07 -17.71 3.80
C VAL A 322 -8.33 -17.65 5.14
N ALA A 323 -7.07 -17.19 5.14
CA ALA A 323 -6.29 -16.98 6.35
C ALA A 323 -5.16 -15.96 6.13
N PHE A 324 -4.71 -15.36 7.22
CA PHE A 324 -3.47 -14.59 7.29
C PHE A 324 -2.57 -15.16 8.37
N GLN A 325 -1.27 -14.99 8.17
CA GLN A 325 -0.29 -15.01 9.24
C GLN A 325 0.12 -13.58 9.52
N VAL A 326 0.12 -13.19 10.80
CA VAL A 326 0.39 -11.80 11.20
C VAL A 326 1.24 -11.72 12.46
N VAL A 327 1.91 -10.58 12.65
CA VAL A 327 2.50 -10.18 13.94
C VAL A 327 1.71 -9.02 14.53
N THR A 328 1.17 -9.20 15.73
CA THR A 328 0.35 -8.21 16.45
C THR A 328 1.20 -7.14 17.16
N ALA A 329 0.55 -6.08 17.65
CA ALA A 329 1.24 -4.94 18.28
C ALA A 329 2.01 -5.29 19.56
N ASP A 330 1.63 -6.39 20.22
CA ASP A 330 2.33 -6.96 21.37
C ASP A 330 3.55 -7.83 20.98
N GLY A 331 3.76 -8.04 19.68
CA GLY A 331 4.88 -8.78 19.09
C GLY A 331 4.61 -10.26 18.84
N ARG A 332 3.39 -10.77 19.04
CA ARG A 332 3.07 -12.19 18.87
C ARG A 332 2.79 -12.55 17.41
N PHE A 333 3.35 -13.67 16.95
CA PHE A 333 3.05 -14.25 15.64
C PHE A 333 1.85 -15.19 15.76
N ILE A 334 0.76 -14.89 15.06
CA ILE A 334 -0.52 -15.60 15.18
C ILE A 334 -1.13 -15.91 13.82
N THR A 335 -2.01 -16.92 13.83
CA THR A 335 -2.90 -17.25 12.72
C THR A 335 -4.22 -16.50 12.87
N VAL A 336 -4.73 -16.00 11.74
CA VAL A 336 -5.97 -15.24 11.67
C VAL A 336 -6.83 -15.81 10.55
N SER A 337 -8.01 -16.31 10.89
CA SER A 337 -8.97 -16.94 9.97
C SER A 337 -10.40 -16.81 10.52
N GLU A 338 -11.38 -17.39 9.83
CA GLU A 338 -12.75 -17.47 10.35
C GLU A 338 -12.85 -18.29 11.67
N ALA A 339 -11.95 -19.26 11.88
CA ALA A 339 -11.94 -20.09 13.07
C ALA A 339 -11.05 -19.55 14.20
N ASP A 340 -10.16 -18.59 13.91
CA ASP A 340 -9.13 -18.12 14.84
C ASP A 340 -8.93 -16.61 14.70
N HIS A 341 -9.22 -15.84 15.75
CA HIS A 341 -9.31 -14.36 15.72
C HIS A 341 -10.24 -13.81 14.60
N PRO A 342 -11.51 -14.25 14.53
CA PRO A 342 -12.42 -13.91 13.42
C PRO A 342 -12.71 -12.40 13.28
N ASP A 343 -12.65 -11.65 14.37
CA ASP A 343 -12.80 -10.19 14.33
C ASP A 343 -11.61 -9.50 13.67
N LEU A 344 -10.38 -9.94 13.96
CA LEU A 344 -9.19 -9.46 13.24
C LEU A 344 -9.21 -9.92 11.78
N PHE A 345 -9.64 -11.14 11.50
CA PHE A 345 -9.79 -11.66 10.14
C PHE A 345 -10.73 -10.79 9.31
N TRP A 346 -11.88 -10.43 9.88
CA TRP A 346 -12.83 -9.52 9.28
C TRP A 346 -12.21 -8.15 8.98
N ALA A 347 -11.50 -7.56 9.95
CA ALA A 347 -10.87 -6.25 9.80
C ALA A 347 -9.75 -6.22 8.75
N LEU A 348 -8.93 -7.28 8.67
CA LEU A 348 -7.85 -7.38 7.67
C LEU A 348 -8.37 -7.56 6.23
N ARG A 349 -9.65 -7.88 6.04
CA ARG A 349 -10.27 -8.06 4.72
C ARG A 349 -11.10 -6.83 4.32
N GLY A 350 -10.43 -5.68 4.21
CA GLY A 350 -11.04 -4.43 3.73
C GLY A 350 -10.90 -3.22 4.67
N GLY A 351 -10.51 -3.42 5.94
CA GLY A 351 -10.30 -2.35 6.92
C GLY A 351 -9.03 -1.52 6.72
N GLY A 352 -8.23 -1.83 5.70
CA GLY A 352 -7.01 -1.12 5.32
C GLY A 352 -5.77 -1.60 6.07
N GLY A 353 -4.63 -1.58 5.35
CA GLY A 353 -3.34 -1.99 5.90
C GLY A 353 -2.69 -0.95 6.81
N GLY A 354 -1.72 -1.41 7.61
CA GLY A 354 -0.85 -0.57 8.42
C GLY A 354 -1.41 -0.15 9.79
N THR A 355 -2.49 -0.78 10.26
CA THR A 355 -3.13 -0.39 11.53
C THR A 355 -3.48 -1.54 12.49
N PHE A 356 -3.82 -2.74 12.01
CA PHE A 356 -4.25 -3.82 12.92
C PHE A 356 -3.10 -4.75 13.36
N ALA A 357 -2.28 -5.18 12.40
CA ALA A 357 -1.16 -6.08 12.59
C ALA A 357 -0.23 -6.01 11.36
N VAL A 358 0.97 -6.55 11.45
CA VAL A 358 1.88 -6.75 10.31
C VAL A 358 1.54 -8.07 9.64
N VAL A 359 0.98 -8.03 8.42
CA VAL A 359 0.74 -9.24 7.62
C VAL A 359 2.06 -9.79 7.10
N THR A 360 2.29 -11.09 7.30
CA THR A 360 3.52 -11.80 6.91
C THR A 360 3.28 -12.77 5.75
N SER A 361 2.09 -13.37 5.71
CA SER A 361 1.59 -14.10 4.54
C SER A 361 0.06 -14.12 4.51
N VAL A 362 -0.48 -14.43 3.34
CA VAL A 362 -1.92 -14.61 3.10
C VAL A 362 -2.16 -15.90 2.34
N ILE A 363 -3.25 -16.60 2.67
CA ILE A 363 -3.75 -17.72 1.88
C ILE A 363 -5.00 -17.26 1.12
N ILE A 364 -4.99 -17.44 -0.19
CA ILE A 364 -6.09 -17.06 -1.08
C ILE A 364 -6.62 -18.26 -1.85
N ARG A 365 -7.93 -18.23 -2.16
CA ARG A 365 -8.56 -19.17 -3.09
C ARG A 365 -7.95 -19.01 -4.48
N ALA A 366 -7.73 -20.13 -5.16
CA ALA A 366 -7.40 -20.18 -6.57
C ALA A 366 -8.60 -20.74 -7.34
N HIS A 367 -8.81 -20.21 -8.55
CA HIS A 367 -9.96 -20.55 -9.39
C HIS A 367 -9.52 -21.33 -10.62
N PRO A 368 -10.43 -22.08 -11.27
CA PRO A 368 -10.14 -22.67 -12.57
C PRO A 368 -9.64 -21.63 -13.57
N LYS A 369 -8.71 -22.04 -14.43
CA LYS A 369 -8.27 -21.22 -15.56
C LYS A 369 -9.46 -20.83 -16.44
N LEU A 370 -9.48 -19.56 -16.84
CA LEU A 370 -10.52 -19.01 -17.69
C LEU A 370 -9.95 -18.35 -18.95
N ASN A 371 -10.76 -18.35 -20.01
CA ASN A 371 -10.54 -17.56 -21.22
C ASN A 371 -10.98 -16.12 -21.04
N VAL A 372 -10.43 -15.22 -21.84
CA VAL A 372 -10.77 -13.79 -21.81
C VAL A 372 -10.81 -13.25 -23.24
N VAL A 373 -11.78 -12.40 -23.54
CA VAL A 373 -11.71 -11.51 -24.71
C VAL A 373 -11.25 -10.13 -24.26
N THR A 374 -10.24 -9.58 -24.94
CA THR A 374 -9.85 -8.18 -24.77
C THR A 374 -10.34 -7.33 -25.92
N SER A 375 -10.61 -6.05 -25.69
CA SER A 375 -11.00 -5.12 -26.74
C SER A 375 -10.52 -3.69 -26.49
N LYS A 376 -10.36 -2.91 -27.57
CA LYS A 376 -10.03 -1.48 -27.53
C LYS A 376 -10.68 -0.74 -28.70
N TRP A 377 -10.92 0.56 -28.50
CA TRP A 377 -11.45 1.49 -29.50
C TRP A 377 -11.40 2.93 -28.99
N VAL A 378 -11.51 3.90 -29.90
CA VAL A 378 -11.56 5.34 -29.57
C VAL A 378 -12.72 5.98 -30.30
N LEU A 379 -13.58 6.65 -29.52
CA LEU A 379 -14.61 7.57 -30.01
C LEU A 379 -14.16 9.00 -29.67
N ASP A 380 -14.10 9.91 -30.63
CA ASP A 380 -13.76 11.31 -30.37
C ASP A 380 -14.52 12.29 -31.26
N ALA A 381 -14.50 13.55 -30.87
CA ALA A 381 -15.12 14.66 -31.59
C ALA A 381 -14.20 15.28 -32.67
N THR A 382 -13.11 14.62 -33.08
CA THR A 382 -12.30 15.06 -34.24
C THR A 382 -12.79 14.40 -35.52
N THR A 383 -13.17 13.12 -35.44
CA THR A 383 -13.79 12.38 -36.54
C THR A 383 -15.32 12.49 -36.54
N ASN A 384 -15.89 12.93 -35.42
CA ASN A 384 -17.31 13.21 -35.25
C ASN A 384 -17.49 14.69 -34.88
N ASN A 385 -18.62 15.32 -35.17
CA ASN A 385 -18.91 16.61 -34.52
C ASN A 385 -19.23 16.41 -33.02
N ALA A 386 -19.30 17.50 -32.25
CA ALA A 386 -19.52 17.44 -30.81
C ALA A 386 -20.85 16.74 -30.44
N ASP A 387 -21.92 16.96 -31.19
CA ASP A 387 -23.23 16.36 -30.92
C ASP A 387 -23.22 14.84 -31.16
N ALA A 388 -22.62 14.40 -32.26
CA ALA A 388 -22.42 12.99 -32.58
C ALA A 388 -21.55 12.28 -31.53
N PHE A 389 -20.48 12.92 -31.07
CA PHE A 389 -19.66 12.41 -29.97
C PHE A 389 -20.50 12.19 -28.70
N TRP A 390 -21.19 13.23 -28.22
CA TRP A 390 -21.99 13.12 -26.99
C TRP A 390 -23.17 12.16 -27.13
N LYS A 391 -23.75 12.02 -28.33
CA LYS A 391 -24.77 11.00 -28.62
C LYS A 391 -24.20 9.58 -28.49
N GLY A 392 -23.01 9.32 -29.06
CA GLY A 392 -22.31 8.06 -28.91
C GLY A 392 -21.88 7.77 -27.47
N THR A 393 -21.35 8.77 -26.76
CA THR A 393 -21.00 8.67 -25.34
C THR A 393 -22.22 8.39 -24.46
N LYS A 394 -23.36 9.04 -24.72
CA LYS A 394 -24.61 8.75 -24.02
C LYS A 394 -25.03 7.30 -24.23
N LYS A 395 -24.97 6.80 -25.47
CA LYS A 395 -25.28 5.40 -25.76
C LYS A 395 -24.36 4.43 -25.02
N PHE A 396 -23.07 4.75 -24.89
CA PHE A 396 -22.13 3.98 -24.08
C PHE A 396 -22.60 3.88 -22.61
N TYR A 397 -23.04 5.00 -22.03
CA TYR A 397 -23.58 5.00 -20.67
C TYR A 397 -24.96 4.33 -20.56
N ASP A 398 -25.77 4.32 -21.63
CA ASP A 398 -27.06 3.60 -21.66
C ASP A 398 -26.88 2.08 -21.55
N VAL A 399 -25.78 1.51 -22.08
CA VAL A 399 -25.47 0.07 -22.04
C VAL A 399 -24.47 -0.32 -20.94
N PHE A 400 -24.05 0.65 -20.13
CA PHE A 400 -22.94 0.50 -19.18
C PHE A 400 -23.19 -0.60 -18.14
N LEU A 401 -24.38 -0.59 -17.53
CA LEU A 401 -24.74 -1.61 -16.54
C LEU A 401 -24.93 -2.98 -17.19
N ASP A 402 -25.40 -3.06 -18.43
CA ASP A 402 -25.55 -4.33 -19.15
C ASP A 402 -24.18 -5.00 -19.38
N TRP A 403 -23.16 -4.20 -19.71
CA TRP A 403 -21.78 -4.70 -19.87
C TRP A 403 -21.21 -5.16 -18.53
N ALA A 404 -21.42 -4.37 -17.46
CA ALA A 404 -20.99 -4.75 -16.13
C ALA A 404 -21.64 -6.06 -15.66
N ASP A 405 -22.95 -6.23 -15.91
CA ASP A 405 -23.72 -7.43 -15.55
C ASP A 405 -23.36 -8.65 -16.41
N ALA A 406 -22.88 -8.42 -17.63
CA ALA A 406 -22.27 -9.45 -18.48
C ALA A 406 -20.86 -9.85 -18.02
N GLY A 407 -20.37 -9.32 -16.89
CA GLY A 407 -19.05 -9.63 -16.36
C GLY A 407 -17.90 -8.90 -17.06
N ILE A 408 -18.18 -7.87 -17.86
CA ILE A 408 -17.15 -7.08 -18.53
C ILE A 408 -16.54 -6.09 -17.54
N TYR A 409 -15.21 -6.08 -17.52
CA TYR A 409 -14.39 -5.04 -16.89
C TYR A 409 -13.81 -4.14 -17.97
N SER A 410 -13.65 -2.86 -17.67
CA SER A 410 -12.98 -1.94 -18.59
C SER A 410 -12.05 -1.01 -17.87
N PHE A 411 -11.09 -0.48 -18.61
CA PHE A 411 -10.26 0.65 -18.26
C PHE A 411 -10.41 1.66 -19.40
N PHE A 412 -11.12 2.76 -19.16
CA PHE A 412 -11.31 3.83 -20.16
C PHE A 412 -10.95 5.19 -19.60
N ILE A 413 -10.54 6.09 -20.49
CA ILE A 413 -10.25 7.48 -20.16
C ILE A 413 -11.15 8.37 -20.99
N MET A 414 -11.71 9.40 -20.36
CA MET A 414 -12.36 10.50 -21.05
C MET A 414 -11.62 11.80 -20.79
N GLY A 415 -11.56 12.66 -21.78
CA GLY A 415 -10.86 13.93 -21.69
C GLY A 415 -11.18 14.87 -22.85
N LYS A 416 -10.58 16.06 -22.83
CA LYS A 416 -10.91 17.15 -23.76
C LYS A 416 -10.04 17.23 -25.02
N ALA A 417 -8.83 16.68 -25.02
CA ALA A 417 -7.76 17.18 -25.90
C ALA A 417 -7.46 16.28 -27.11
N PRO A 418 -7.34 16.84 -28.34
CA PRO A 418 -7.63 18.22 -28.76
C PRO A 418 -9.14 18.52 -28.95
N ALA A 419 -9.97 17.48 -28.92
CA ALA A 419 -11.42 17.55 -28.80
C ALA A 419 -11.89 16.43 -27.83
N PRO A 420 -13.11 16.48 -27.28
CA PRO A 420 -13.60 15.47 -26.36
C PRO A 420 -13.43 14.04 -26.92
N PHE A 421 -12.94 13.14 -26.08
CA PHE A 421 -12.72 11.75 -26.43
C PHE A 421 -13.17 10.79 -25.34
N LEU A 422 -13.49 9.57 -25.76
CA LEU A 422 -13.70 8.37 -24.95
C LEU A 422 -12.79 7.29 -25.51
N ASN A 423 -11.70 7.02 -24.80
CA ASN A 423 -10.70 6.03 -25.15
C ASN A 423 -10.92 4.77 -24.32
N MET A 424 -11.48 3.74 -24.93
CA MET A 424 -11.53 2.40 -24.35
C MET A 424 -10.15 1.75 -24.51
N MET A 425 -9.27 2.01 -23.55
CA MET A 425 -7.89 1.53 -23.60
C MET A 425 -7.86 0.00 -23.53
N PHE A 426 -8.50 -0.56 -22.50
CA PHE A 426 -8.52 -2.00 -22.25
C PHE A 426 -9.88 -2.44 -21.73
N LEU A 427 -10.68 -3.05 -22.58
CA LEU A 427 -11.84 -3.85 -22.19
C LEU A 427 -11.39 -5.29 -21.98
N PHE A 428 -11.89 -5.90 -20.91
CA PHE A 428 -11.53 -7.24 -20.45
C PHE A 428 -12.83 -8.00 -20.13
N ALA A 429 -13.11 -9.06 -20.88
CA ALA A 429 -14.33 -9.86 -20.77
C ALA A 429 -13.98 -11.32 -20.40
N PRO A 430 -13.83 -11.64 -19.10
CA PRO A 430 -13.58 -12.99 -18.61
C PRO A 430 -14.74 -13.95 -18.94
N ASN A 431 -14.44 -15.21 -19.21
CA ASN A 431 -15.41 -16.26 -19.58
C ASN A 431 -16.20 -15.99 -20.88
N HIS A 432 -15.77 -15.04 -21.70
CA HIS A 432 -16.38 -14.79 -23.02
C HIS A 432 -15.57 -15.42 -24.15
N THR A 433 -16.26 -16.07 -25.09
CA THR A 433 -15.77 -16.30 -26.46
C THR A 433 -15.97 -15.03 -27.29
N LEU A 434 -15.31 -14.92 -28.46
CA LEU A 434 -15.56 -13.80 -29.39
C LEU A 434 -17.04 -13.67 -29.76
N GLU A 435 -17.74 -14.79 -29.95
CA GLU A 435 -19.17 -14.80 -30.26
C GLU A 435 -20.01 -14.22 -29.12
N SER A 436 -19.83 -14.74 -27.90
CA SER A 436 -20.58 -14.26 -26.72
C SER A 436 -20.28 -12.78 -26.41
N TYR A 437 -19.02 -12.37 -26.51
CA TYR A 437 -18.61 -10.98 -26.37
C TYR A 437 -19.28 -10.09 -27.42
N THR A 438 -19.21 -10.48 -28.70
CA THR A 438 -19.79 -9.73 -29.81
C THR A 438 -21.28 -9.52 -29.60
N LYS A 439 -22.01 -10.55 -29.15
CA LYS A 439 -23.44 -10.45 -28.84
C LYS A 439 -23.74 -9.37 -27.78
N VAL A 440 -22.92 -9.27 -26.74
CA VAL A 440 -23.10 -8.29 -25.65
C VAL A 440 -22.84 -6.86 -26.11
N VAL A 441 -21.79 -6.63 -26.90
CA VAL A 441 -21.41 -5.27 -27.31
C VAL A 441 -22.10 -4.80 -28.59
N LYS A 442 -22.72 -5.71 -29.35
CA LYS A 442 -23.41 -5.42 -30.62
C LYS A 442 -24.38 -4.22 -30.54
N PRO A 443 -25.25 -4.07 -29.51
CA PRO A 443 -26.21 -2.97 -29.46
C PRO A 443 -25.57 -1.58 -29.45
N PHE A 444 -24.35 -1.45 -28.92
CA PHE A 444 -23.60 -0.20 -28.95
C PHE A 444 -23.04 0.09 -30.34
N PHE A 445 -22.32 -0.86 -30.92
CA PHE A 445 -21.66 -0.65 -32.22
C PHE A 445 -22.66 -0.56 -33.39
N ASP A 446 -23.77 -1.30 -33.34
CA ASP A 446 -24.87 -1.15 -34.30
C ASP A 446 -25.48 0.26 -34.23
N TYR A 447 -25.66 0.80 -33.02
CA TYR A 447 -26.19 2.15 -32.84
C TYR A 447 -25.25 3.20 -33.42
N LEU A 448 -23.95 3.10 -33.17
CA LEU A 448 -22.97 4.02 -33.77
C LEU A 448 -23.07 3.99 -35.31
N LYS A 449 -23.16 2.79 -35.90
CA LYS A 449 -23.31 2.63 -37.35
C LYS A 449 -24.62 3.24 -37.88
N ALA A 450 -25.74 3.00 -37.20
CA ALA A 450 -27.05 3.53 -37.60
C ALA A 450 -27.11 5.06 -37.53
N GLU A 451 -26.36 5.66 -36.61
CA GLU A 451 -26.29 7.11 -36.39
C GLU A 451 -25.15 7.80 -37.16
N ASN A 452 -24.44 7.07 -38.03
CA ASN A 452 -23.27 7.55 -38.75
C ASN A 452 -22.16 8.12 -37.84
N ILE A 453 -22.02 7.56 -36.63
CA ILE A 453 -20.96 7.89 -35.67
C ILE A 453 -19.79 6.95 -35.89
N SER A 454 -18.61 7.50 -36.15
CA SER A 454 -17.40 6.75 -36.49
C SER A 454 -16.46 6.61 -35.29
N LEU A 455 -15.65 5.53 -35.27
CA LEU A 455 -14.58 5.34 -34.29
C LEU A 455 -13.24 5.69 -34.93
N THR A 456 -12.48 6.62 -34.33
CA THR A 456 -11.14 7.00 -34.79
C THR A 456 -10.16 5.85 -34.69
N SER A 457 -10.24 5.08 -33.60
CA SER A 457 -9.61 3.77 -33.51
C SER A 457 -10.70 2.71 -33.56
N PRO A 458 -10.74 1.85 -34.60
CA PRO A 458 -11.83 0.92 -34.80
C PRO A 458 -11.91 -0.11 -33.67
N HIS A 459 -13.11 -0.62 -33.46
CA HIS A 459 -13.35 -1.74 -32.55
C HIS A 459 -12.51 -2.95 -32.96
N SER A 460 -11.59 -3.32 -32.08
CA SER A 460 -10.79 -4.54 -32.21
C SER A 460 -11.01 -5.43 -30.99
N SER A 461 -11.11 -6.74 -31.19
CA SER A 461 -11.25 -7.71 -30.11
C SER A 461 -10.42 -8.96 -30.36
N LEU A 462 -9.81 -9.51 -29.32
CA LEU A 462 -8.94 -10.69 -29.40
C LEU A 462 -9.29 -11.66 -28.27
N ALA A 463 -9.45 -12.94 -28.60
CA ALA A 463 -9.61 -14.01 -27.60
C ALA A 463 -8.25 -14.52 -27.12
N HIS A 464 -8.18 -14.78 -25.82
CA HIS A 464 -7.04 -15.35 -25.12
C HIS A 464 -7.48 -16.61 -24.37
N SER A 465 -6.65 -17.64 -24.40
CA SER A 465 -6.91 -18.91 -23.71
C SER A 465 -6.64 -18.89 -22.20
N SER A 466 -6.04 -17.81 -21.69
CA SER A 466 -5.78 -17.63 -20.26
C SER A 466 -5.95 -16.17 -19.83
N PHE A 467 -6.28 -15.98 -18.55
CA PHE A 467 -6.28 -14.67 -17.89
C PHE A 467 -4.92 -13.96 -18.03
N TYR A 468 -3.82 -14.68 -17.79
CA TYR A 468 -2.48 -14.08 -17.81
C TYR A 468 -2.06 -13.58 -19.19
N ASN A 469 -2.37 -14.32 -20.26
CA ASN A 469 -2.10 -13.87 -21.64
C ASN A 469 -2.89 -12.61 -21.99
N ALA A 470 -4.17 -12.56 -21.60
CA ALA A 470 -4.99 -11.37 -21.78
C ALA A 470 -4.48 -10.17 -20.97
N TYR A 471 -4.05 -10.42 -19.73
CA TYR A 471 -3.44 -9.41 -18.88
C TYR A 471 -2.15 -8.85 -19.50
N GLN A 472 -1.28 -9.71 -20.02
CA GLN A 472 -0.04 -9.29 -20.69
C GLN A 472 -0.33 -8.47 -21.96
N ALA A 473 -1.32 -8.88 -22.75
CA ALA A 473 -1.72 -8.16 -23.98
C ALA A 473 -2.34 -6.77 -23.71
N THR A 474 -2.69 -6.46 -22.45
CA THR A 474 -3.32 -5.21 -22.04
C THR A 474 -2.39 -4.39 -21.16
N TRP A 475 -2.18 -4.82 -19.91
CA TRP A 475 -1.41 -4.09 -18.90
C TRP A 475 0.05 -4.56 -18.75
N GLY A 476 0.49 -5.54 -19.53
CA GLY A 476 1.84 -6.12 -19.44
C GLY A 476 2.99 -5.13 -19.61
N SER A 477 2.79 -4.08 -20.42
CA SER A 477 3.79 -3.01 -20.60
C SER A 477 3.94 -2.06 -19.41
N ASN A 478 2.96 -2.05 -18.50
CA ASN A 478 2.93 -1.24 -17.28
C ASN A 478 3.26 0.24 -17.44
N SER A 479 2.58 0.90 -18.36
CA SER A 479 2.77 2.31 -18.64
C SER A 479 2.04 3.23 -17.65
N PHE A 480 2.01 2.89 -16.36
CA PHE A 480 1.40 3.71 -15.32
C PHE A 480 2.40 4.73 -14.76
N PRO A 481 2.03 6.01 -14.64
CA PRO A 481 2.93 7.03 -14.12
C PRO A 481 3.18 6.83 -12.63
N ILE A 482 4.46 6.66 -12.26
CA ILE A 482 4.95 6.60 -10.88
C ILE A 482 6.23 7.44 -10.75
N GLY A 483 6.64 7.77 -9.52
CA GLY A 483 7.82 8.59 -9.27
C GLY A 483 7.62 10.06 -9.66
N LEU A 484 6.38 10.45 -9.95
CA LEU A 484 6.00 11.82 -10.27
C LEU A 484 5.34 12.50 -9.07
N ASP A 485 5.48 13.81 -8.98
CA ASP A 485 4.91 14.66 -7.94
C ASP A 485 3.99 15.76 -8.51
N ASN A 486 3.61 15.63 -9.78
CA ASN A 486 2.85 16.63 -10.51
C ASN A 486 1.33 16.45 -10.44
N SER A 487 0.80 15.54 -9.61
CA SER A 487 -0.65 15.41 -9.38
C SER A 487 -0.98 14.78 -8.03
N LEU A 488 -2.14 15.13 -7.48
CA LEU A 488 -2.71 14.53 -6.27
C LEU A 488 -3.77 13.50 -6.67
N PRO A 489 -3.64 12.21 -6.29
CA PRO A 489 -4.59 11.18 -6.67
C PRO A 489 -5.90 11.28 -5.87
N ALA A 490 -7.00 10.85 -6.49
CA ALA A 490 -8.29 10.66 -5.82
C ALA A 490 -9.19 9.68 -6.57
N ASN A 491 -10.32 9.31 -5.98
CA ASN A 491 -11.30 8.44 -6.62
C ASN A 491 -12.71 8.65 -6.05
N ARG A 492 -13.70 8.06 -6.73
CA ARG A 492 -15.06 7.83 -6.21
C ARG A 492 -15.64 6.51 -6.67
N ILE A 493 -16.44 5.89 -5.80
CA ILE A 493 -17.31 4.76 -6.13
C ILE A 493 -18.67 5.33 -6.52
N VAL A 494 -19.05 5.14 -7.77
CA VAL A 494 -20.32 5.61 -8.34
C VAL A 494 -21.33 4.45 -8.36
N PRO A 495 -22.41 4.53 -7.56
CA PRO A 495 -23.35 3.42 -7.42
C PRO A 495 -24.17 3.17 -8.68
N ARG A 496 -24.73 1.96 -8.78
CA ARG A 496 -25.63 1.58 -9.88
C ARG A 496 -26.88 2.46 -9.96
N VAL A 497 -27.37 2.99 -8.84
CA VAL A 497 -28.53 3.89 -8.79
C VAL A 497 -28.30 5.17 -9.61
N ASN A 498 -27.05 5.61 -9.75
CA ASN A 498 -26.70 6.78 -10.55
C ASN A 498 -26.94 6.58 -12.04
N PHE A 499 -26.86 5.35 -12.53
CA PHE A 499 -27.13 5.01 -13.93
C PHE A 499 -28.58 4.59 -14.18
N LYS A 500 -29.46 4.76 -13.18
CA LYS A 500 -30.90 4.46 -13.27
C LYS A 500 -31.74 5.67 -12.90
N GLU A 501 -31.63 6.11 -11.65
CA GLU A 501 -32.49 7.15 -11.06
C GLU A 501 -31.87 8.54 -11.21
N LYS A 502 -30.54 8.66 -11.08
CA LYS A 502 -29.81 9.93 -11.24
C LYS A 502 -29.07 10.03 -12.58
N TYR A 503 -29.58 9.37 -13.62
CA TYR A 503 -28.88 9.22 -14.89
C TYR A 503 -28.50 10.57 -15.49
N ASN A 504 -29.47 11.48 -15.60
CA ASN A 504 -29.26 12.77 -16.27
C ASN A 504 -28.25 13.66 -15.52
N GLU A 505 -28.35 13.71 -14.19
CA GLU A 505 -27.40 14.43 -13.32
C GLU A 505 -25.99 13.85 -13.45
N THR A 506 -25.86 12.52 -13.40
CA THR A 506 -24.58 11.82 -13.49
C THR A 506 -23.93 12.03 -14.85
N PHE A 507 -24.70 11.90 -15.93
CA PHE A 507 -24.19 12.13 -17.29
C PHE A 507 -23.82 13.59 -17.55
N ALA A 508 -24.62 14.55 -17.03
CA ALA A 508 -24.29 15.96 -17.08
C ALA A 508 -22.96 16.25 -16.36
N LEU A 509 -22.76 15.70 -15.16
CA LEU A 509 -21.51 15.86 -14.43
C LEU A 509 -20.31 15.27 -15.20
N ILE A 510 -20.45 14.08 -15.78
CA ILE A 510 -19.40 13.48 -16.63
C ILE A 510 -19.05 14.42 -17.79
N LYS A 511 -20.06 14.92 -18.49
CA LYS A 511 -19.88 15.84 -19.62
C LYS A 511 -19.16 17.11 -19.19
N ASP A 512 -19.59 17.75 -18.11
CA ASP A 512 -18.97 18.96 -17.59
C ASP A 512 -17.52 18.72 -17.15
N HIS A 513 -17.26 17.58 -16.50
CA HIS A 513 -15.92 17.18 -16.08
C HIS A 513 -14.96 17.07 -17.26
N VAL A 514 -15.41 16.39 -18.33
CA VAL A 514 -14.64 16.21 -19.57
C VAL A 514 -14.43 17.55 -20.29
N LEU A 515 -15.46 18.39 -20.42
CA LEU A 515 -15.36 19.70 -21.08
C LEU A 515 -14.49 20.70 -20.32
N ALA A 516 -14.41 20.56 -18.99
CA ALA A 516 -13.49 21.28 -18.13
C ALA A 516 -12.04 20.76 -18.21
N GLY A 517 -11.80 19.64 -18.91
CA GLY A 517 -10.46 19.05 -19.04
C GLY A 517 -9.96 18.36 -17.77
N LYS A 518 -10.86 18.03 -16.84
CA LYS A 518 -10.53 17.32 -15.60
C LYS A 518 -10.25 15.85 -15.89
N HIS A 519 -9.37 15.23 -15.11
CA HIS A 519 -8.97 13.83 -15.30
C HIS A 519 -10.13 12.87 -14.96
N LEU A 520 -10.51 12.02 -15.91
CA LEU A 520 -11.57 11.02 -15.73
C LEU A 520 -11.11 9.66 -16.27
N LEU A 521 -10.81 8.75 -15.35
CA LEU A 521 -10.53 7.35 -15.64
C LEU A 521 -11.63 6.49 -15.03
N GLY A 522 -12.37 5.78 -15.86
CA GLY A 522 -13.51 4.98 -15.46
C GLY A 522 -13.28 3.48 -15.61
N TYR A 523 -13.95 2.72 -14.74
CA TYR A 523 -14.07 1.28 -14.82
C TYR A 523 -15.54 0.86 -14.82
N HIS A 524 -15.91 -0.09 -15.68
CA HIS A 524 -17.10 -0.91 -15.42
C HIS A 524 -16.84 -1.75 -14.17
N LYS A 525 -17.78 -1.71 -13.23
CA LYS A 525 -17.71 -2.48 -11.99
C LYS A 525 -19.08 -3.07 -11.70
N ALA A 526 -19.08 -4.35 -11.36
CA ALA A 526 -20.20 -5.03 -10.71
C ALA A 526 -19.65 -6.11 -9.76
N PRO A 527 -18.88 -5.75 -8.71
CA PRO A 527 -18.29 -6.73 -7.81
C PRO A 527 -19.37 -7.66 -7.27
N LYS A 528 -19.31 -8.94 -7.66
CA LYS A 528 -20.38 -9.88 -7.30
C LYS A 528 -20.21 -10.37 -5.87
N ASP A 529 -21.30 -10.39 -5.12
CA ASP A 529 -21.35 -10.98 -3.78
C ASP A 529 -21.87 -12.41 -3.85
N TYR A 530 -21.04 -13.35 -4.32
CA TYR A 530 -21.44 -14.77 -4.45
C TYR A 530 -21.59 -15.50 -3.12
N ALA A 531 -21.08 -14.95 -2.02
CA ALA A 531 -20.89 -15.71 -0.78
C ALA A 531 -21.43 -15.02 0.47
N ASN A 532 -22.20 -13.92 0.34
CA ASN A 532 -22.64 -13.10 1.46
C ASN A 532 -21.47 -12.81 2.41
N THR A 533 -20.36 -12.39 1.81
CA THR A 533 -19.04 -12.46 2.47
C THR A 533 -18.99 -11.46 3.62
N ASP A 534 -18.93 -11.94 4.87
CA ASP A 534 -18.74 -11.07 6.03
C ASP A 534 -17.27 -10.64 6.12
N ASN A 535 -16.99 -9.44 5.62
CA ASN A 535 -15.69 -8.78 5.74
C ASN A 535 -15.83 -7.25 5.76
N ALA A 536 -14.71 -6.57 5.99
CA ALA A 536 -14.67 -5.11 6.10
C ALA A 536 -14.53 -4.38 4.75
N VAL A 537 -14.76 -5.03 3.61
CA VAL A 537 -14.78 -4.34 2.31
C VAL A 537 -15.92 -3.32 2.31
N HIS A 538 -15.62 -2.07 1.95
CA HIS A 538 -16.61 -0.98 1.96
C HIS A 538 -17.90 -1.40 1.20
N PRO A 539 -19.10 -1.30 1.82
CA PRO A 539 -20.36 -1.76 1.22
C PRO A 539 -20.69 -1.17 -0.16
N ALA A 540 -20.32 0.08 -0.42
CA ALA A 540 -20.40 0.72 -1.74
C ALA A 540 -19.86 -0.14 -2.90
N TRP A 541 -18.86 -1.01 -2.68
CA TRP A 541 -18.39 -1.92 -3.72
C TRP A 541 -19.46 -2.90 -4.19
N ARG A 542 -20.36 -3.35 -3.32
CA ARG A 542 -21.43 -4.31 -3.65
C ARG A 542 -22.48 -3.72 -4.60
N ASN A 543 -22.65 -2.40 -4.56
CA ASN A 543 -23.58 -1.65 -5.40
C ASN A 543 -22.88 -0.72 -6.39
N CYS A 544 -21.58 -0.91 -6.63
CA CYS A 544 -20.80 -0.10 -7.55
C CYS A 544 -21.24 -0.39 -9.00
N GLY A 545 -21.48 0.67 -9.77
CA GLY A 545 -21.66 0.61 -11.23
C GLY A 545 -20.41 1.07 -11.95
N MET A 546 -19.82 2.18 -11.49
CA MET A 546 -18.58 2.73 -12.02
C MET A 546 -17.61 3.03 -10.89
N PHE A 547 -16.35 2.64 -11.05
CA PHE A 547 -15.26 3.16 -10.22
C PHE A 547 -14.56 4.26 -11.01
N LEU A 548 -14.48 5.45 -10.43
CA LEU A 548 -13.86 6.63 -11.02
C LEU A 548 -12.52 6.88 -10.31
N VAL A 549 -11.43 6.91 -11.07
CA VAL A 549 -10.14 7.45 -10.62
C VAL A 549 -9.96 8.83 -11.26
N THR A 550 -9.56 9.80 -10.45
CA THR A 550 -9.32 11.17 -10.85
C THR A 550 -8.06 11.71 -10.16
N SER A 551 -7.69 12.95 -10.45
CA SER A 551 -6.57 13.63 -9.80
C SER A 551 -6.74 15.13 -9.86
N SER A 552 -5.92 15.86 -9.10
CA SER A 552 -5.71 17.28 -9.40
C SER A 552 -5.14 17.45 -10.82
N ASN A 553 -5.26 18.65 -11.38
CA ASN A 553 -4.61 18.98 -12.65
C ASN A 553 -3.10 18.78 -12.55
N LYS A 554 -2.48 18.33 -13.64
CA LYS A 554 -1.03 18.14 -13.67
C LYS A 554 -0.32 19.50 -13.74
N SER A 555 0.49 19.84 -12.75
CA SER A 555 1.24 21.11 -12.73
C SER A 555 2.63 20.99 -12.11
N MET A 556 3.56 21.83 -12.60
CA MET A 556 4.86 22.08 -11.96
C MET A 556 4.73 22.91 -10.68
N ASP A 557 3.61 23.63 -10.49
CA ASP A 557 3.32 24.41 -9.27
C ASP A 557 3.21 23.51 -8.03
N HIS A 558 3.00 22.21 -8.22
CA HIS A 558 3.06 21.26 -7.13
C HIS A 558 4.43 21.21 -6.46
N SER A 559 5.46 21.85 -7.02
CA SER A 559 6.79 22.04 -6.44
C SER A 559 6.84 23.00 -5.23
N THR A 560 5.81 23.81 -4.97
CA THR A 560 5.74 24.68 -3.77
C THR A 560 4.57 24.30 -2.85
N PRO A 561 4.64 24.59 -1.54
CA PRO A 561 3.51 24.40 -0.63
C PRO A 561 2.23 25.14 -1.07
N GLU A 562 2.36 26.38 -1.55
CA GLU A 562 1.22 27.20 -1.96
C GLU A 562 0.53 26.65 -3.21
N GLY A 563 1.32 26.26 -4.22
CA GLY A 563 0.80 25.66 -5.44
C GLY A 563 0.13 24.32 -5.17
N LEU A 564 0.72 23.50 -4.28
CA LEU A 564 0.13 22.23 -3.86
C LEU A 564 -1.16 22.43 -3.04
N SER A 565 -1.23 23.47 -2.20
CA SER A 565 -2.44 23.86 -1.47
C SER A 565 -3.57 24.26 -2.42
N ALA A 566 -3.28 25.10 -3.41
CA ALA A 566 -4.24 25.53 -4.42
C ALA A 566 -4.77 24.34 -5.23
N ALA A 567 -3.88 23.44 -5.66
CA ALA A 567 -4.26 22.23 -6.39
C ALA A 567 -5.10 21.26 -5.55
N ASN A 568 -4.78 21.10 -4.26
CA ASN A 568 -5.60 20.30 -3.35
C ASN A 568 -6.98 20.95 -3.16
N LYS A 569 -7.05 22.27 -2.99
CA LYS A 569 -8.33 22.99 -2.87
C LYS A 569 -9.21 22.76 -4.10
N ASP A 570 -8.66 22.93 -5.31
CA ASP A 570 -9.37 22.65 -6.56
C ASP A 570 -9.84 21.18 -6.65
N LEU A 571 -8.98 20.23 -6.27
CA LEU A 571 -9.33 18.82 -6.21
C LEU A 571 -10.50 18.55 -5.25
N GLN A 572 -10.50 19.14 -4.06
CA GLN A 572 -11.56 18.92 -3.07
C GLN A 572 -12.86 19.58 -3.48
N GLU A 573 -12.82 20.86 -3.88
CA GLU A 573 -14.00 21.70 -4.08
C GLU A 573 -14.59 21.57 -5.48
N ASN A 574 -13.76 21.61 -6.52
CA ASN A 574 -14.24 21.69 -7.90
C ASN A 574 -14.27 20.34 -8.61
N ILE A 575 -13.42 19.39 -8.19
CA ILE A 575 -13.34 18.06 -8.79
C ILE A 575 -14.19 17.08 -7.98
N LEU A 576 -13.92 16.89 -6.69
CA LEU A 576 -14.53 15.83 -5.88
C LEU A 576 -15.89 16.19 -5.28
N GLN A 577 -16.12 17.44 -4.85
CA GLN A 577 -17.39 17.80 -4.20
C GLN A 577 -18.62 17.49 -5.07
N PRO A 578 -18.67 17.84 -6.37
CA PRO A 578 -19.81 17.49 -7.22
C PRO A 578 -20.07 15.98 -7.26
N TRP A 579 -19.01 15.16 -7.25
CA TRP A 579 -19.15 13.71 -7.18
C TRP A 579 -19.66 13.23 -5.83
N ARG A 580 -19.21 13.82 -4.71
CA ARG A 580 -19.73 13.50 -3.37
C ARG A 580 -21.22 13.79 -3.27
N ASP A 581 -21.67 14.92 -3.81
CA ASP A 581 -23.07 15.36 -3.77
C ASP A 581 -24.01 14.39 -4.52
N ILE A 582 -23.58 13.89 -5.68
CA ILE A 582 -24.40 12.94 -6.46
C ILE A 582 -24.23 11.47 -6.03
N THR A 583 -23.16 11.15 -5.30
CA THR A 583 -22.85 9.79 -4.79
C THR A 583 -22.66 9.73 -3.27
N PRO A 584 -23.50 10.32 -2.42
CA PRO A 584 -23.24 10.33 -0.98
C PRO A 584 -23.18 8.90 -0.41
N VAL A 585 -22.46 8.69 0.70
CA VAL A 585 -22.31 7.36 1.32
C VAL A 585 -23.68 6.75 1.66
N ALA A 586 -24.61 7.57 2.15
CA ALA A 586 -26.00 7.18 2.41
C ALA A 586 -26.77 6.68 1.17
N ALA A 587 -26.35 7.05 -0.06
CA ALA A 587 -26.92 6.57 -1.32
C ALA A 587 -26.09 5.43 -1.95
N GLY A 588 -25.19 4.82 -1.18
CA GLY A 588 -24.37 3.70 -1.61
C GLY A 588 -23.04 4.08 -2.28
N GLY A 589 -22.68 5.38 -2.29
CA GLY A 589 -21.37 5.82 -2.76
C GLY A 589 -20.28 5.66 -1.70
N GLY A 590 -19.06 6.09 -2.03
CA GLY A 590 -17.91 6.00 -1.13
C GLY A 590 -16.60 6.27 -1.87
N THR A 591 -15.50 6.16 -1.15
CA THR A 591 -14.15 6.34 -1.68
C THR A 591 -13.31 5.11 -1.35
N TYR A 592 -12.59 4.60 -2.34
CA TYR A 592 -11.66 3.49 -2.16
C TYR A 592 -10.39 3.95 -1.46
N LEU A 593 -10.19 3.49 -0.23
CA LEU A 593 -9.13 3.95 0.69
C LEU A 593 -7.68 3.82 0.17
N ASN A 594 -7.43 2.99 -0.85
CA ASN A 594 -6.09 2.76 -1.39
C ASN A 594 -5.69 3.75 -2.50
N GLU A 595 -6.66 4.39 -3.14
CA GLU A 595 -6.45 5.29 -4.30
C GLU A 595 -7.06 6.68 -4.04
N ALA A 596 -7.23 7.05 -2.77
CA ALA A 596 -7.96 8.23 -2.33
C ALA A 596 -7.06 9.48 -2.20
N SER A 597 -7.71 10.63 -2.07
CA SER A 597 -7.02 11.83 -1.58
C SER A 597 -6.67 11.65 -0.11
N VAL A 598 -5.46 12.06 0.28
CA VAL A 598 -5.03 12.07 1.69
C VAL A 598 -5.84 13.07 2.53
N MET A 599 -6.44 14.07 1.87
CA MET A 599 -7.26 15.12 2.48
C MET A 599 -8.76 14.88 2.25
N GLU A 600 -9.20 13.63 2.06
CA GLU A 600 -10.63 13.31 1.96
C GLU A 600 -11.35 13.75 3.27
N PRO A 601 -12.35 14.65 3.18
CA PRO A 601 -13.16 15.01 4.34
C PRO A 601 -13.97 13.82 4.82
N ASP A 602 -14.19 13.73 6.13
CA ASP A 602 -14.97 12.65 6.75
C ASP A 602 -14.54 11.26 6.29
N TRP A 603 -13.21 11.06 6.13
CA TRP A 603 -12.62 9.84 5.58
C TRP A 603 -13.06 8.58 6.33
N GLN A 604 -13.44 8.67 7.61
CA GLN A 604 -14.01 7.55 8.35
C GLN A 604 -15.26 6.99 7.66
N GLU A 605 -16.21 7.87 7.31
CA GLU A 605 -17.42 7.48 6.60
C GLU A 605 -17.13 7.20 5.13
N SER A 606 -16.28 8.01 4.47
CA SER A 606 -15.97 7.85 3.04
C SER A 606 -15.21 6.55 2.72
N PHE A 607 -14.31 6.11 3.60
CA PHE A 607 -13.44 4.93 3.38
C PHE A 607 -13.97 3.64 4.01
N TYR A 608 -14.81 3.74 5.03
CA TYR A 608 -15.27 2.58 5.80
C TYR A 608 -16.79 2.51 5.96
N GLY A 609 -17.53 3.57 5.63
CA GLY A 609 -18.97 3.65 5.83
C GLY A 609 -19.36 3.32 7.28
N GLY A 610 -20.50 2.63 7.43
CA GLY A 610 -21.00 2.18 8.73
C GLY A 610 -20.12 1.16 9.47
N PHE A 611 -19.04 0.68 8.87
CA PHE A 611 -18.12 -0.28 9.50
C PHE A 611 -17.07 0.36 10.40
N TYR A 612 -16.86 1.68 10.32
CA TYR A 612 -15.84 2.37 11.09
C TYR A 612 -15.91 2.12 12.62
N PRO A 613 -17.08 2.16 13.28
CA PRO A 613 -17.15 1.90 14.73
C PRO A 613 -16.66 0.50 15.12
N ARG A 614 -17.05 -0.55 14.38
CA ARG A 614 -16.58 -1.94 14.60
C ARG A 614 -15.08 -2.06 14.36
N LEU A 615 -14.59 -1.48 13.26
CA LEU A 615 -13.16 -1.44 12.95
C LEU A 615 -12.36 -0.75 14.07
N SER A 616 -12.84 0.38 14.60
CA SER A 616 -12.18 1.11 15.68
C SER A 616 -12.12 0.31 16.98
N GLN A 617 -13.18 -0.43 17.33
CA GLN A 617 -13.16 -1.36 18.47
C GLN A 617 -12.12 -2.48 18.30
N ILE A 618 -12.03 -3.08 17.11
CA ILE A 618 -11.04 -4.12 16.81
C ILE A 618 -9.62 -3.54 16.87
N LYS A 619 -9.40 -2.34 16.32
CA LYS A 619 -8.12 -1.62 16.44
C LYS A 619 -7.72 -1.45 17.90
N ARG A 620 -8.63 -1.00 18.77
CA ARG A 620 -8.36 -0.86 20.21
C ARG A 620 -8.04 -2.19 20.90
N LYS A 621 -8.66 -3.30 20.49
CA LYS A 621 -8.40 -4.63 21.03
C LYS A 621 -6.98 -5.13 20.69
N TYR A 622 -6.56 -5.00 19.43
CA TYR A 622 -5.29 -5.57 18.96
C TYR A 622 -4.09 -4.61 19.03
N ASP A 623 -4.34 -3.30 19.09
CA ASP A 623 -3.31 -2.28 19.24
C ASP A 623 -3.79 -1.12 20.14
N PRO A 624 -3.92 -1.35 21.45
CA PRO A 624 -4.38 -0.34 22.40
C PRO A 624 -3.40 0.84 22.57
N ASN A 625 -2.13 0.65 22.19
CA ASN A 625 -1.03 1.61 22.37
C ASN A 625 -0.68 2.38 21.09
N ASP A 626 -1.47 2.19 20.03
CA ASP A 626 -1.28 2.80 18.71
C ASP A 626 0.13 2.59 18.13
N VAL A 627 0.73 1.42 18.37
CA VAL A 627 2.04 1.03 17.81
C VAL A 627 2.01 1.18 16.28
N PHE A 628 0.91 0.78 15.66
CA PHE A 628 0.68 0.93 14.24
C PHE A 628 -0.11 2.22 13.96
N TYR A 629 0.49 3.09 13.15
CA TYR A 629 -0.14 4.29 12.63
C TYR A 629 0.04 4.34 11.11
N ALA A 630 -1.02 4.74 10.42
CA ALA A 630 -0.97 5.19 9.05
C ALA A 630 -2.02 6.28 8.85
N THR A 631 -1.69 7.32 8.09
CA THR A 631 -2.62 8.41 7.76
C THR A 631 -3.90 7.85 7.16
N THR A 632 -5.06 8.38 7.61
CA THR A 632 -6.42 7.93 7.29
C THR A 632 -6.71 6.43 7.50
N ALA A 633 -5.87 5.71 8.26
CA ALA A 633 -6.20 4.36 8.70
C ALA A 633 -7.10 4.41 9.93
N VAL A 634 -7.81 3.32 10.21
CA VAL A 634 -8.65 3.17 11.40
C VAL A 634 -7.85 3.51 12.66
N GLY A 635 -8.36 4.46 13.45
CA GLY A 635 -7.73 4.96 14.67
C GLY A 635 -6.69 6.07 14.50
N SER A 636 -6.38 6.48 13.27
CA SER A 636 -5.36 7.49 12.98
C SER A 636 -5.72 8.91 13.46
N GLU A 637 -7.00 9.22 13.65
CA GLU A 637 -7.51 10.50 14.16
C GLU A 637 -7.01 10.86 15.57
N ARG A 638 -6.45 9.89 16.30
CA ARG A 638 -5.77 10.12 17.59
C ARG A 638 -4.39 10.76 17.44
N TRP A 639 -3.87 10.82 16.22
CA TRP A 639 -2.54 11.29 15.89
C TRP A 639 -2.58 12.27 14.71
N ARG A 640 -1.61 13.18 14.68
CA ARG A 640 -1.34 14.08 13.57
C ARG A 640 0.14 14.12 13.27
N VAL A 641 0.48 14.30 12.00
CA VAL A 641 1.85 14.59 11.59
C VAL A 641 2.03 16.11 11.60
N GLU A 642 2.99 16.60 12.39
CA GLU A 642 3.32 18.02 12.48
C GLU A 642 4.45 18.34 11.51
N ASP A 643 4.09 18.56 10.24
CA ASP A 643 5.00 18.82 9.10
C ASP A 643 4.97 20.27 8.60
N GLY A 644 4.19 21.15 9.23
CA GLY A 644 4.05 22.56 8.86
C GLY A 644 3.27 22.76 7.56
N GLU A 645 3.43 23.92 6.93
CA GLU A 645 2.77 24.21 5.65
C GLU A 645 3.47 23.47 4.51
N GLN A 646 2.87 22.33 4.11
CA GLN A 646 3.31 21.54 2.96
C GLN A 646 2.32 21.59 1.78
N GLY A 647 1.22 22.32 1.93
CA GLY A 647 0.10 22.39 0.98
C GLY A 647 -0.90 21.22 1.05
N VAL A 648 -0.41 20.03 1.42
CA VAL A 648 -1.22 18.84 1.74
C VAL A 648 -0.60 18.11 2.92
N GLN A 649 -1.33 17.19 3.56
CA GLN A 649 -0.76 16.34 4.59
C GLN A 649 0.34 15.43 4.00
N THR A 650 1.60 15.68 4.38
CA THR A 650 2.75 14.82 4.05
C THR A 650 3.12 13.97 5.26
N GLN A 651 4.25 13.27 5.15
CA GLN A 651 4.82 12.47 6.23
C GLN A 651 6.16 13.02 6.75
N ASN A 652 6.49 14.29 6.44
CA ASN A 652 7.75 14.96 6.78
C ASN A 652 7.94 15.31 8.25
N GLY A 653 6.88 15.20 9.05
CA GLY A 653 6.82 15.75 10.40
C GLY A 653 6.87 14.73 11.51
N ARG A 654 6.96 15.24 12.74
CA ARG A 654 6.81 14.44 13.95
C ARG A 654 5.38 13.91 14.07
N LEU A 655 5.23 12.67 14.50
CA LEU A 655 3.92 12.07 14.77
C LEU A 655 3.53 12.33 16.23
N CYS A 656 2.46 13.09 16.45
CA CYS A 656 2.02 13.52 17.77
C CYS A 656 0.55 13.22 18.02
N LYS A 657 0.20 12.94 19.27
CA LYS A 657 -1.20 12.80 19.69
C LYS A 657 -1.94 14.13 19.49
N VAL A 658 -3.18 14.03 19.03
CA VAL A 658 -4.07 15.17 18.76
C VAL A 658 -4.50 15.85 20.04
#